data_AF-A0A1B0CY87-F1
#
_entry.id   AF-A0A1B0CY87-F1
#
_cell.length_a   1.000
_cell.length_b   1.000
_cell.length_c   1.000
_cell.angle_alpha   90.00
_cell.angle_beta   90.00
_cell.angle_gamma   90.00
#
_symmetry.space_group_name_H-M   'P 1'
#
loop_
_entity.id
_entity.type
_entity.pdbx_description
1 polymer ?
#
loop_
_entity_poly.entity_id
_entity_poly.type
_entity_poly.pdbx_seq_one_letter_code
_entity_poly.pdbx_strand_id
1 'polypeptide(L)'
;MKKSGADMSSSWNISHSSTSLKSRTTYSGSGGATPGGSSVPCERTENSLNLDFTPFETIHKWKRMLECDEFVGARRSKHTVVAYKEAIYVFGGDNGKIMLNDLIRFDVKEKCWSRAFYTGIPPAPRYHHSAVVHGSSMFIFGGYTGDIHSNSNLTNKNDLFEYKFSSGYWVEWKFVGRTPVPRSAHGAAVYDNKLWIYAGYDGNARLNDMWTISLTGDTKQWEEIEQKGDRPPTCCNFPVAVARGCMYVFSGQSGLQITNALFEFNFKTKAWRRISNEHILRGAPPPPARRYGHTMVHHDRFLYVFGGSADSTLPNDLHCYDVDSQVWSILIPEADSQVPTGRVFHASAVIGDAMYIFGGTVDNNVRSGDMYRFQFSSYPRCTLQDDFGKFLSERQFCDVQFIVGTDEVKITAHVAMIAARSQFLRTKILAARDARNQHFEKIFGTTEVPFAERQMLEVKLPGAVPEAFEMVLNYIYTDRIDFRDPFSNKIVLLMMDIYQLAVQFFIPRLEQVCIQYLEFKISKSNVLDALFNSDKMKLTVIKDYCLGFIVKEDNFYDIVMSQDFAALEKALMVEVIRKRLNPGKPTVDMKIDKNVGTTLESDMAVFLKTGGEFCDINLVLEGNIQIGDISPSREAFNSLLRYIYYGDTKMPPEDSLYLFQAPCFYGFTNNRLQAFCKHNLEHNITFDNVLQILEASDRMNVPDIKNYALRMIVHDFTQVARLPKMRMLSRDLLLDVIMAMADILGDIRVNHQDLTSISIHSDI
;
A
#
# COMPACT_ATOMS: atom_id res chain seq x y z
N MET A 1 12.37 -64.08 -10.24
CA MET A 1 11.94 -65.39 -9.69
C MET A 1 11.21 -65.14 -8.37
N LYS A 2 10.00 -65.73 -8.22
CA LYS A 2 9.22 -66.11 -7.00
C LYS A 2 9.58 -65.47 -5.64
N LYS A 3 8.70 -65.20 -4.68
CA LYS A 3 7.23 -65.06 -4.46
C LYS A 3 7.09 -64.79 -2.93
N SER A 4 5.91 -64.34 -2.47
CA SER A 4 5.34 -64.39 -1.10
C SER A 4 6.02 -63.57 0.01
N GLY A 5 5.36 -62.74 0.84
CA GLY A 5 3.94 -62.59 1.19
C GLY A 5 3.61 -63.25 2.54
N ALA A 6 3.17 -62.47 3.55
CA ALA A 6 2.09 -62.78 4.51
C ALA A 6 2.05 -61.79 5.70
N ASP A 7 0.84 -61.31 5.97
CA ASP A 7 0.35 -60.59 7.15
C ASP A 7 0.53 -61.37 8.47
N MET A 8 0.47 -60.66 9.61
CA MET A 8 -0.63 -60.84 10.57
C MET A 8 -0.58 -59.85 11.75
N SER A 9 -1.78 -59.51 12.17
CA SER A 9 -2.24 -58.66 13.26
C SER A 9 -1.93 -59.20 14.67
N SER A 10 -1.91 -58.31 15.67
CA SER A 10 -2.77 -58.42 16.87
C SER A 10 -2.54 -57.29 17.89
N SER A 11 -3.69 -56.76 18.32
CA SER A 11 -4.00 -55.87 19.45
C SER A 11 -3.46 -56.31 20.81
N TRP A 12 -3.17 -55.39 21.74
CA TRP A 12 -3.43 -55.56 23.18
C TRP A 12 -3.67 -54.23 23.92
N ASN A 13 -4.47 -54.36 24.98
CA ASN A 13 -5.27 -53.38 25.71
C ASN A 13 -4.54 -52.53 26.77
N ILE A 14 -5.08 -51.32 26.94
CA ILE A 14 -5.51 -50.61 28.18
C ILE A 14 -4.89 -51.06 29.52
N SER A 15 -4.32 -50.09 30.26
CA SER A 15 -4.56 -49.96 31.70
C SER A 15 -4.57 -48.49 32.15
N HIS A 16 -5.62 -48.12 32.87
CA HIS A 16 -5.77 -46.87 33.61
C HIS A 16 -5.01 -46.94 34.93
N SER A 17 -4.43 -45.83 35.39
CA SER A 17 -4.72 -45.32 36.74
C SER A 17 -4.26 -43.87 36.93
N SER A 18 -5.12 -43.14 37.63
CA SER A 18 -5.07 -41.75 38.05
C SER A 18 -4.07 -41.50 39.18
N THR A 19 -3.43 -40.33 39.22
CA THR A 19 -3.36 -39.50 40.44
C THR A 19 -2.80 -38.09 40.16
N SER A 20 -3.50 -37.10 40.67
CA SER A 20 -3.15 -35.68 40.70
C SER A 20 -2.07 -35.37 41.74
N LEU A 21 -1.16 -34.42 41.47
CA LEU A 21 -0.69 -33.43 42.48
C LEU A 21 0.25 -32.36 41.87
N LYS A 22 -0.28 -31.14 41.82
CA LYS A 22 0.30 -29.82 42.16
C LYS A 22 1.77 -29.51 41.84
N SER A 23 1.90 -28.52 40.94
CA SER A 23 2.74 -27.29 41.04
C SER A 23 4.16 -27.39 41.61
N ARG A 24 5.16 -27.13 40.76
CA ARG A 24 6.26 -26.23 41.12
C ARG A 24 7.01 -25.74 39.88
N THR A 25 6.95 -24.42 39.71
CA THR A 25 7.76 -23.59 38.84
C THR A 25 9.21 -23.61 39.30
N THR A 26 10.16 -23.93 38.42
CA THR A 26 11.51 -23.36 38.40
C THR A 26 12.11 -23.49 36.99
N TYR A 27 12.43 -22.34 36.41
CA TYR A 27 13.15 -22.16 35.15
C TYR A 27 14.64 -22.57 35.29
N SER A 28 15.20 -23.22 34.27
CA SER A 28 16.63 -23.17 33.97
C SER A 28 16.93 -23.43 32.48
N GLY A 29 17.37 -22.37 31.79
CA GLY A 29 18.55 -22.37 30.90
C GLY A 29 18.58 -23.20 29.60
N SER A 30 18.63 -22.45 28.48
CA SER A 30 19.51 -22.64 27.30
C SER A 30 19.14 -23.62 26.17
N GLY A 31 19.28 -23.13 24.93
CA GLY A 31 19.34 -23.91 23.69
C GLY A 31 18.56 -23.28 22.54
N GLY A 32 19.24 -22.85 21.47
CA GLY A 32 18.70 -21.95 20.45
C GLY A 32 18.00 -22.61 19.25
N ALA A 33 17.32 -21.78 18.44
CA ALA A 33 17.10 -21.93 16.99
C ALA A 33 16.24 -20.77 16.44
N THR A 34 16.72 -20.15 15.35
CA THR A 34 16.01 -19.49 14.21
C THR A 34 14.65 -18.77 14.42
N PRO A 35 14.46 -17.52 13.92
CA PRO A 35 13.13 -16.95 13.78
C PRO A 35 12.45 -17.50 12.51
N GLY A 36 11.68 -18.57 12.68
CA GLY A 36 10.60 -18.93 11.76
C GLY A 36 9.38 -18.04 12.05
N GLY A 37 8.63 -17.67 11.00
CA GLY A 37 7.45 -16.83 11.11
C GLY A 37 6.43 -17.42 12.09
N SER A 38 6.11 -16.66 13.13
CA SER A 38 5.05 -16.98 14.06
C SER A 38 3.71 -16.64 13.41
N SER A 39 3.06 -17.65 12.82
CA SER A 39 1.60 -17.71 12.85
C SER A 39 1.19 -17.81 14.30
N VAL A 40 0.49 -16.79 14.81
CA VAL A 40 -0.13 -16.84 16.13
C VAL A 40 -1.13 -17.99 16.12
N PRO A 41 -0.99 -19.03 16.96
CA PRO A 41 -2.06 -20.00 17.13
C PRO A 41 -3.19 -19.29 17.87
N CYS A 42 -4.38 -19.25 17.25
CA CYS A 42 -5.58 -18.79 17.92
C CYS A 42 -5.94 -19.81 19.02
N GLU A 43 -5.54 -19.52 20.26
CA GLU A 43 -6.02 -20.27 21.42
C GLU A 43 -7.53 -20.06 21.55
N ARG A 44 -8.29 -21.17 21.52
CA ARG A 44 -9.71 -21.19 21.86
C ARG A 44 -9.87 -20.72 23.30
N THR A 45 -10.21 -19.45 23.48
CA THR A 45 -10.70 -18.92 24.75
C THR A 45 -12.23 -18.96 24.73
N GLU A 46 -12.78 -19.63 25.74
CA GLU A 46 -14.21 -19.76 25.97
C GLU A 46 -14.85 -18.38 26.25
N ASN A 47 -15.93 -18.08 25.52
CA ASN A 47 -17.08 -17.27 25.93
C ASN A 47 -16.85 -15.88 26.58
N SER A 48 -16.38 -14.90 25.80
CA SER A 48 -17.08 -13.61 25.59
C SER A 48 -16.40 -12.80 24.47
N LEU A 49 -17.20 -12.11 23.65
CA LEU A 49 -16.72 -11.15 22.64
C LEU A 49 -16.20 -9.89 23.34
N ASN A 50 -14.99 -9.93 23.91
CA ASN A 50 -14.31 -8.72 24.41
C ASN A 50 -13.77 -7.92 23.21
N LEU A 51 -14.51 -6.89 22.80
CA LEU A 51 -14.03 -5.90 21.84
C LEU A 51 -13.16 -4.88 22.58
N ASP A 52 -11.84 -5.06 22.56
CA ASP A 52 -10.93 -4.03 23.08
C ASP A 52 -10.87 -2.86 22.08
N PHE A 53 -11.60 -1.78 22.39
CA PHE A 53 -11.72 -0.55 21.59
C PHE A 53 -10.50 0.38 21.75
N THR A 54 -9.28 -0.16 21.66
CA THR A 54 -8.12 0.73 21.41
C THR A 54 -8.39 1.49 20.11
N PRO A 55 -8.26 2.83 20.06
CA PRO A 55 -8.62 3.60 18.89
C PRO A 55 -7.66 3.25 17.76
N PHE A 56 -8.09 2.38 16.85
CA PHE A 56 -7.48 2.33 15.54
C PHE A 56 -8.00 3.56 14.81
N GLU A 57 -7.18 4.62 14.74
CA GLU A 57 -7.49 5.73 13.85
C GLU A 57 -7.36 5.20 12.42
N THR A 58 -8.51 4.84 11.86
CA THR A 58 -8.57 4.13 10.59
C THR A 58 -8.48 5.05 9.39
N ILE A 59 -8.46 6.37 9.58
CA ILE A 59 -8.64 7.31 8.49
C ILE A 59 -7.45 8.23 8.34
N HIS A 60 -7.07 8.48 7.09
CA HIS A 60 -6.06 9.46 6.74
C HIS A 60 -6.58 10.87 6.96
N LYS A 61 -6.00 11.56 7.95
CA LYS A 61 -6.45 12.88 8.34
C LYS A 61 -5.31 13.83 8.63
N TRP A 62 -5.39 15.02 8.04
CA TRP A 62 -4.50 16.13 8.39
C TRP A 62 -5.11 16.98 9.50
N LYS A 63 -4.28 17.33 10.48
CA LYS A 63 -4.60 18.28 11.54
C LYS A 63 -3.50 19.31 11.64
N ARG A 64 -3.87 20.59 11.63
CA ARG A 64 -2.95 21.69 11.93
C ARG A 64 -2.65 21.68 13.42
N MET A 65 -1.38 21.74 13.75
CA MET A 65 -0.89 21.74 15.12
C MET A 65 -0.55 23.17 15.56
N LEU A 66 -0.19 23.33 16.85
CA LEU A 66 0.24 24.62 17.37
C LEU A 66 1.44 25.15 16.57
N GLU A 67 1.36 26.40 16.13
CA GLU A 67 2.46 27.08 15.45
C GLU A 67 3.63 27.26 16.42
N CYS A 68 4.86 27.20 15.91
CA CYS A 68 6.02 27.56 16.72
C CYS A 68 6.09 29.07 16.85
N ASP A 69 5.91 29.59 18.06
CA ASP A 69 6.05 31.01 18.33
C ASP A 69 7.46 31.51 17.98
N GLU A 70 7.55 32.72 17.42
CA GLU A 70 8.83 33.28 16.95
C GLU A 70 9.86 33.44 18.06
N PHE A 71 9.43 33.62 19.32
CA PHE A 71 10.34 33.68 20.46
C PHE A 71 10.95 32.31 20.80
N VAL A 72 10.25 31.21 20.49
CA VAL A 72 10.78 29.84 20.66
C VAL A 72 11.73 29.52 19.52
N GLY A 73 11.27 29.69 18.28
CA GLY A 73 12.03 29.40 17.07
C GLY A 73 11.48 30.12 15.84
N ALA A 74 12.38 30.60 14.99
CA ALA A 74 11.99 31.30 13.77
C ALA A 74 11.35 30.36 12.73
N ARG A 75 10.47 30.93 11.90
CA ARG A 75 9.97 30.34 10.65
C ARG A 75 11.16 29.97 9.76
N ARG A 76 11.18 28.78 9.18
CA ARG A 76 12.39 28.25 8.52
C ARG A 76 12.13 27.26 7.39
N SER A 77 13.08 27.15 6.47
CA SER A 77 13.14 26.09 5.45
C SER A 77 14.55 25.49 5.36
N LYS A 78 14.69 24.36 4.64
CA LYS A 78 15.96 23.62 4.43
C LYS A 78 16.64 23.15 5.74
N HIS A 79 15.86 23.07 6.79
CA HIS A 79 16.22 22.53 8.09
C HIS A 79 16.03 21.00 8.10
N THR A 80 16.41 20.35 9.19
CA THR A 80 16.12 18.94 9.42
C THR A 80 15.19 18.76 10.60
N VAL A 81 14.41 17.68 10.56
CA VAL A 81 13.51 17.25 11.62
C VAL A 81 13.84 15.79 11.94
N VAL A 82 13.95 15.45 13.22
CA VAL A 82 14.05 14.06 13.67
C VAL A 82 13.06 13.78 14.80
N ALA A 83 12.58 12.53 14.86
CA ALA A 83 11.76 12.04 15.96
C ALA A 83 12.64 11.30 16.97
N TYR A 84 12.46 11.60 18.25
CA TYR A 84 13.06 10.82 19.34
C TYR A 84 12.08 10.74 20.51
N LYS A 85 11.67 9.52 20.85
CA LYS A 85 10.56 9.24 21.79
C LYS A 85 9.30 10.01 21.34
N GLU A 86 8.58 10.65 22.26
CA GLU A 86 7.36 11.40 22.00
C GLU A 86 7.61 12.88 21.63
N ALA A 87 8.74 13.17 20.98
CA ALA A 87 9.10 14.54 20.62
C ALA A 87 9.75 14.66 19.25
N ILE A 88 9.47 15.79 18.61
CA ILE A 88 10.06 16.21 17.35
C ILE A 88 11.16 17.23 17.65
N TYR A 89 12.35 17.04 17.10
CA TYR A 89 13.48 17.97 17.21
C TYR A 89 13.78 18.57 15.85
N VAL A 90 14.02 19.88 15.83
CA VAL A 90 14.29 20.64 14.61
C VAL A 90 15.61 21.38 14.75
N PHE A 91 16.48 21.24 13.76
CA PHE A 91 17.78 21.91 13.76
C PHE A 91 18.06 22.65 12.46
N GLY A 92 18.63 23.85 12.61
CA GLY A 92 19.17 24.65 11.51
C GLY A 92 18.14 25.17 10.52
N GLY A 93 18.56 25.31 9.25
CA GLY A 93 17.78 25.92 8.16
C GLY A 93 18.06 27.41 7.98
N ASP A 94 17.23 28.07 7.17
CA ASP A 94 17.24 29.53 6.99
C ASP A 94 15.86 30.14 7.20
N ASN A 95 15.83 31.36 7.75
CA ASN A 95 14.61 32.16 7.90
C ASN A 95 14.47 33.23 6.80
N GLY A 96 15.25 33.12 5.71
CA GLY A 96 15.35 34.11 4.64
C GLY A 96 16.28 35.29 4.92
N LYS A 97 16.77 35.45 6.15
CA LYS A 97 17.75 36.50 6.52
C LYS A 97 19.09 35.89 6.93
N ILE A 98 19.05 34.89 7.80
CA ILE A 98 20.24 34.23 8.36
C ILE A 98 20.08 32.71 8.35
N MET A 99 21.21 32.00 8.38
CA MET A 99 21.25 30.59 8.73
C MET A 99 21.03 30.42 10.23
N LEU A 100 20.47 29.28 10.64
CA LEU A 100 20.16 28.96 12.03
C LEU A 100 21.00 27.78 12.52
N ASN A 101 21.23 27.70 13.83
CA ASN A 101 21.81 26.55 14.54
C ASN A 101 21.13 26.28 15.89
N ASP A 102 19.94 26.83 16.10
CA ASP A 102 19.14 26.53 17.27
C ASP A 102 18.54 25.11 17.16
N LEU A 103 18.36 24.48 18.32
CA LEU A 103 17.67 23.21 18.47
C LEU A 103 16.34 23.48 19.19
N ILE A 104 15.24 23.37 18.44
CA ILE A 104 13.88 23.49 19.00
C ILE A 104 13.23 22.13 19.06
N ARG A 105 12.30 21.96 20.02
CA ARG A 105 11.61 20.70 20.27
C ARG A 105 10.12 20.96 20.41
N PHE A 106 9.32 20.13 19.75
CA PHE A 106 7.90 20.00 20.02
C PHE A 106 7.62 18.72 20.82
N ASP A 107 6.92 18.87 21.94
CA ASP A 107 6.45 17.73 22.72
C ASP A 107 5.05 17.31 22.24
N VAL A 108 4.90 16.05 21.84
CA VAL A 108 3.63 15.57 21.24
C VAL A 108 2.54 15.44 22.30
N LYS A 109 2.90 15.05 23.52
CA LYS A 109 1.96 14.84 24.62
C LYS A 109 1.45 16.19 25.16
N GLU A 110 2.38 17.09 25.45
CA GLU A 110 2.08 18.43 25.98
C GLU A 110 1.62 19.42 24.90
N LYS A 111 1.81 19.06 23.62
CA LYS A 111 1.44 19.86 22.43
C LYS A 111 2.03 21.27 22.43
N CYS A 112 3.26 21.42 22.92
CA CYS A 112 3.92 22.72 23.05
C CYS A 112 5.33 22.71 22.46
N TRP A 113 5.74 23.88 21.97
CA TRP A 113 7.10 24.15 21.51
C TRP A 113 7.99 24.65 22.65
N SER A 114 9.25 24.23 22.63
CA SER A 114 10.29 24.70 23.55
C SER A 114 11.66 24.69 22.87
N ARG A 115 12.63 25.41 23.44
CA ARG A 115 14.03 25.26 23.04
C ARG A 115 14.60 24.02 23.74
N ALA A 116 15.25 23.15 22.99
CA ALA A 116 15.91 22.00 23.59
C ALA A 116 17.12 22.47 24.40
N PHE A 117 17.27 21.92 25.60
CA PHE A 117 18.45 22.17 26.41
C PHE A 117 19.69 21.59 25.71
N TYR A 118 20.76 22.38 25.63
CA TYR A 118 22.03 21.86 25.16
C TYR A 118 23.24 22.50 25.86
N THR A 119 24.33 21.75 25.85
CA THR A 119 25.67 22.13 26.32
C THR A 119 26.71 21.65 25.30
N GLY A 120 27.96 22.13 25.44
CA GLY A 120 28.99 21.91 24.42
C GLY A 120 28.87 22.89 23.26
N ILE A 121 29.57 22.60 22.16
CA ILE A 121 29.63 23.47 20.98
C ILE A 121 28.72 22.88 19.90
N PRO A 122 27.57 23.51 19.58
CA PRO A 122 26.70 23.04 18.51
C PRO A 122 27.35 23.26 17.13
N PRO A 123 26.85 22.58 16.08
CA PRO A 123 27.26 22.88 14.71
C PRO A 123 27.05 24.36 14.38
N ALA A 124 27.94 24.94 13.57
CA ALA A 124 27.76 26.29 13.04
C ALA A 124 26.42 26.44 12.27
N PRO A 125 25.84 27.65 12.20
CA PRO A 125 24.62 27.94 11.44
C PRO A 125 24.67 27.36 10.02
N ARG A 126 23.66 26.55 9.68
CA ARG A 126 23.67 25.77 8.44
C ARG A 126 22.30 25.37 7.92
N TYR A 127 22.22 25.16 6.62
CA TYR A 127 21.05 24.57 5.95
C TYR A 127 21.46 23.46 4.96
N HIS A 128 20.50 22.68 4.47
CA HIS A 128 20.75 21.50 3.61
C HIS A 128 21.72 20.47 4.21
N HIS A 129 21.87 20.42 5.53
CA HIS A 129 22.51 19.31 6.22
C HIS A 129 21.53 18.15 6.33
N SER A 130 22.03 16.97 6.71
CA SER A 130 21.17 15.85 7.10
C SER A 130 21.19 15.65 8.61
N ALA A 131 20.11 15.07 9.14
CA ALA A 131 20.05 14.62 10.53
C ALA A 131 19.40 13.25 10.60
N VAL A 132 19.94 12.38 11.44
CA VAL A 132 19.42 11.02 11.69
C VAL A 132 19.50 10.69 13.18
N VAL A 133 18.70 9.72 13.63
CA VAL A 133 18.73 9.23 15.01
C VAL A 133 19.24 7.80 15.03
N HIS A 134 20.15 7.51 15.96
CA HIS A 134 20.61 6.16 16.27
C HIS A 134 20.79 6.04 17.78
N GLY A 135 20.17 5.02 18.38
CA GLY A 135 20.15 4.84 19.83
C GLY A 135 19.56 6.06 20.55
N SER A 136 20.35 6.64 21.47
CA SER A 136 19.99 7.84 22.24
C SER A 136 20.67 9.12 21.74
N SER A 137 21.07 9.16 20.47
CA SER A 137 21.79 10.28 19.88
C SER A 137 21.20 10.70 18.54
N MET A 138 21.25 12.00 18.26
CA MET A 138 21.02 12.59 16.94
C MET A 138 22.36 12.91 16.30
N PHE A 139 22.50 12.60 15.02
CA PHE A 139 23.71 12.86 14.24
C PHE A 139 23.41 13.87 13.14
N ILE A 140 24.25 14.90 13.00
CA ILE A 140 24.15 15.93 11.97
C ILE A 140 25.39 15.89 11.08
N PHE A 141 25.21 15.75 9.78
CA PHE A 141 26.31 15.69 8.82
C PHE A 141 26.20 16.78 7.75
N GLY A 142 27.34 17.45 7.51
CA GLY A 142 27.55 18.37 6.40
C GLY A 142 26.60 19.57 6.38
N GLY A 143 26.19 19.96 5.16
CA GLY A 143 25.39 21.16 4.91
C GLY A 143 26.23 22.37 4.54
N TYR A 144 25.55 23.49 4.32
CA TYR A 144 26.14 24.75 3.88
C TYR A 144 26.19 25.75 5.03
N THR A 145 27.34 26.38 5.25
CA THR A 145 27.57 27.41 6.28
C THR A 145 28.05 28.70 5.64
N GLY A 146 27.81 29.85 6.27
CA GLY A 146 28.27 31.16 5.80
C GLY A 146 27.21 32.24 6.04
N ASP A 147 27.30 33.35 5.29
CA ASP A 147 26.28 34.40 5.32
C ASP A 147 25.48 34.42 4.02
N ILE A 148 24.18 34.10 4.13
CA ILE A 148 23.24 34.08 3.00
C ILE A 148 23.00 35.50 2.48
N HIS A 149 22.97 36.52 3.35
CA HIS A 149 22.57 37.86 2.96
C HIS A 149 23.64 38.53 2.11
N SER A 150 24.91 38.42 2.51
CA SER A 150 26.05 38.93 1.75
C SER A 150 26.57 37.95 0.70
N ASN A 151 25.99 36.75 0.61
CA ASN A 151 26.44 35.66 -0.26
C ASN A 151 27.96 35.37 -0.09
N SER A 152 28.47 35.47 1.15
CA SER A 152 29.90 35.44 1.46
C SER A 152 30.26 34.28 2.39
N ASN A 153 31.49 33.78 2.27
CA ASN A 153 32.03 32.65 3.06
C ASN A 153 31.17 31.38 3.03
N LEU A 154 30.41 31.22 1.95
CA LEU A 154 29.53 30.10 1.71
C LEU A 154 30.35 28.84 1.41
N THR A 155 30.32 27.89 2.36
CA THR A 155 31.14 26.67 2.30
C THR A 155 30.34 25.43 2.70
N ASN A 156 30.48 24.37 1.91
CA ASN A 156 30.03 23.04 2.28
C ASN A 156 30.89 22.50 3.43
N LYS A 157 30.29 21.64 4.27
CA LYS A 157 30.98 20.92 5.34
C LYS A 157 30.88 19.40 5.17
N ASN A 158 31.81 18.68 5.77
CA ASN A 158 31.81 17.22 5.95
C ASN A 158 32.03 16.85 7.44
N ASP A 159 31.71 17.77 8.34
CA ASP A 159 31.73 17.54 9.77
C ASP A 159 30.54 16.66 10.19
N LEU A 160 30.72 15.90 11.27
CA LEU A 160 29.67 15.10 11.90
C LEU A 160 29.57 15.49 13.37
N PHE A 161 28.39 15.89 13.78
CA PHE A 161 28.08 16.22 15.16
C PHE A 161 27.11 15.20 15.74
N GLU A 162 27.31 14.85 16.99
CA GLU A 162 26.43 14.01 17.80
C GLU A 162 25.81 14.86 18.91
N TYR A 163 24.49 14.90 18.97
CA TYR A 163 23.74 15.42 20.12
C TYR A 163 23.21 14.25 20.93
N LYS A 164 23.66 14.14 22.18
CA LYS A 164 23.20 13.11 23.11
C LYS A 164 21.92 13.56 23.78
N PHE A 165 20.78 12.93 23.44
CA PHE A 165 19.46 13.35 23.96
C PHE A 165 19.37 13.26 25.49
N SER A 166 20.07 12.33 26.12
CA SER A 166 20.03 12.12 27.58
C SER A 166 20.71 13.23 28.37
N SER A 167 21.82 13.78 27.86
CA SER A 167 22.60 14.81 28.55
C SER A 167 22.47 16.20 27.94
N GLY A 168 21.88 16.29 26.74
CA GLY A 168 21.86 17.52 25.94
C GLY A 168 23.26 17.96 25.49
N TYR A 169 24.23 17.07 25.35
CA TYR A 169 25.61 17.47 25.05
C TYR A 169 25.94 17.28 23.57
N TRP A 170 26.53 18.30 22.94
CA TRP A 170 27.04 18.24 21.57
C TRP A 170 28.51 17.78 21.53
N VAL A 171 28.80 16.83 20.64
CA VAL A 171 30.15 16.32 20.38
C VAL A 171 30.43 16.37 18.88
N GLU A 172 31.49 17.07 18.48
CA GLU A 172 32.01 16.94 17.12
C GLU A 172 32.86 15.66 17.01
N TRP A 173 32.56 14.81 16.04
CA TRP A 173 33.36 13.61 15.77
C TRP A 173 34.60 13.98 14.96
N LYS A 174 35.73 13.38 15.34
CA LYS A 174 36.98 13.45 14.58
C LYS A 174 37.24 12.10 13.92
N PHE A 175 37.76 12.17 12.70
CA PHE A 175 37.96 11.02 11.83
C PHE A 175 39.42 10.84 11.49
N VAL A 176 39.77 9.62 11.10
CA VAL A 176 41.07 9.31 10.51
C VAL A 176 40.86 8.66 9.15
N GLY A 177 41.83 8.81 8.25
CA GLY A 177 41.76 8.24 6.90
C GLY A 177 40.98 9.11 5.91
N ARG A 178 40.39 8.46 4.89
CA ARG A 178 39.61 9.15 3.86
C ARG A 178 38.27 9.59 4.42
N THR A 179 37.77 10.72 3.95
CA THR A 179 36.45 11.25 4.32
C THR A 179 35.68 11.63 3.06
N PRO A 180 34.33 11.57 3.08
CA PRO A 180 33.53 12.16 2.02
C PRO A 180 33.88 13.64 1.81
N VAL A 181 33.80 14.11 0.57
CA VAL A 181 33.93 15.53 0.26
C VAL A 181 32.85 16.35 1.00
N PRO A 182 33.17 17.60 1.39
CA PRO A 182 32.18 18.53 1.94
C PRO A 182 30.97 18.64 1.01
N ARG A 183 29.77 18.49 1.56
CA ARG A 183 28.55 18.42 0.76
C ARG A 183 27.31 18.94 1.47
N SER A 184 26.32 19.33 0.68
CA SER A 184 24.98 19.71 1.11
C SER A 184 23.92 18.97 0.28
N ALA A 185 22.68 19.00 0.76
CA ALA A 185 21.50 18.48 0.06
C ALA A 185 21.63 17.00 -0.36
N HIS A 186 22.36 16.22 0.45
CA HIS A 186 22.59 14.78 0.31
C HIS A 186 21.52 13.99 1.08
N GLY A 187 21.40 12.70 0.78
CA GLY A 187 20.60 11.77 1.56
C GLY A 187 21.43 11.16 2.70
N ALA A 188 20.81 10.97 3.87
CA ALA A 188 21.41 10.24 4.98
C ALA A 188 20.44 9.25 5.59
N ALA A 189 20.94 8.06 5.94
CA ALA A 189 20.15 7.01 6.56
C ALA A 189 20.97 6.24 7.60
N VAL A 190 20.27 5.64 8.56
CA VAL A 190 20.86 4.68 9.49
C VAL A 190 20.38 3.30 9.14
N TYR A 191 21.31 2.37 8.97
CA TYR A 191 21.02 0.96 8.79
C TYR A 191 22.17 0.12 9.34
N ASP A 192 21.84 -0.92 10.09
CA ASP A 192 22.80 -1.86 10.69
C ASP A 192 23.93 -1.16 11.48
N ASN A 193 23.55 -0.28 12.40
CA ASN A 193 24.47 0.52 13.23
C ASN A 193 25.49 1.37 12.46
N LYS A 194 25.19 1.67 11.20
CA LYS A 194 26.01 2.54 10.35
C LYS A 194 25.21 3.73 9.84
N LEU A 195 25.87 4.88 9.76
CA LEU A 195 25.39 6.02 9.00
C LEU A 195 25.79 5.82 7.54
N TRP A 196 24.85 6.04 6.63
CA TRP A 196 25.03 5.98 5.19
C TRP A 196 24.74 7.36 4.60
N ILE A 197 25.65 7.87 3.78
CA ILE A 197 25.54 9.16 3.09
C ILE A 197 25.55 8.91 1.58
N TYR A 198 24.53 9.41 0.90
CA TYR A 198 24.36 9.24 -0.55
C TYR A 198 24.25 10.59 -1.26
N ALA A 199 25.04 10.74 -2.33
CA ALA A 199 24.96 11.86 -3.27
C ALA A 199 25.11 13.26 -2.62
N GLY A 200 24.44 14.28 -3.17
CA GLY A 200 24.49 15.66 -2.71
C GLY A 200 25.18 16.62 -3.68
N TYR A 201 25.55 17.79 -3.19
CA TYR A 201 26.24 18.83 -3.93
C TYR A 201 27.50 19.28 -3.18
N ASP A 202 28.66 19.22 -3.82
CA ASP A 202 29.95 19.57 -3.21
C ASP A 202 30.34 21.05 -3.37
N GLY A 203 29.54 21.82 -4.12
CA GLY A 203 29.82 23.22 -4.45
C GLY A 203 30.24 23.42 -5.91
N ASN A 204 30.54 22.33 -6.61
CA ASN A 204 30.89 22.33 -8.03
C ASN A 204 29.97 21.37 -8.82
N ALA A 205 29.86 20.13 -8.38
CA ALA A 205 29.11 19.07 -9.04
C ALA A 205 28.08 18.41 -8.11
N ARG A 206 27.03 17.87 -8.74
CA ARG A 206 26.12 16.94 -8.08
C ARG A 206 26.80 15.57 -8.01
N LEU A 207 26.60 14.86 -6.92
CA LEU A 207 27.24 13.59 -6.63
C LEU A 207 26.23 12.44 -6.76
N ASN A 208 26.72 11.21 -6.79
CA ASN A 208 25.94 9.98 -6.61
C ASN A 208 26.77 8.91 -5.88
N ASP A 209 27.84 9.29 -5.19
CA ASP A 209 28.70 8.42 -4.39
C ASP A 209 27.99 7.96 -3.11
N MET A 210 28.49 6.89 -2.51
CA MET A 210 27.94 6.28 -1.30
C MET A 210 29.06 6.11 -0.27
N TRP A 211 28.85 6.63 0.93
CA TRP A 211 29.79 6.53 2.04
C TRP A 211 29.10 5.95 3.27
N THR A 212 29.84 5.22 4.09
CA THR A 212 29.34 4.71 5.37
C THR A 212 30.35 4.84 6.49
N ILE A 213 29.86 4.94 7.72
CA ILE A 213 30.66 4.95 8.95
C ILE A 213 29.91 4.20 10.05
N SER A 214 30.63 3.46 10.89
CA SER A 214 30.02 2.83 12.06
C SER A 214 29.68 3.86 13.14
N LEU A 215 28.48 3.77 13.69
CA LEU A 215 28.01 4.58 14.81
C LEU A 215 28.30 3.90 16.17
N THR A 216 28.90 2.72 16.15
CA THR A 216 29.23 1.91 17.33
C THR A 216 30.70 1.52 17.33
N GLY A 217 31.31 1.45 18.51
CA GLY A 217 32.73 1.12 18.67
C GLY A 217 33.65 2.33 18.58
N ASP A 218 34.95 2.10 18.79
CA ASP A 218 35.95 3.17 18.94
C ASP A 218 36.50 3.67 17.59
N THR A 219 36.39 2.86 16.53
CA THR A 219 36.95 3.18 15.22
C THR A 219 36.02 4.08 14.41
N LYS A 220 36.40 5.36 14.27
CA LYS A 220 35.66 6.38 13.50
C LYS A 220 36.28 6.60 12.11
N GLN A 221 36.05 5.66 11.19
CA GLN A 221 36.56 5.71 9.82
C GLN A 221 35.44 5.63 8.80
N TRP A 222 35.49 6.50 7.80
CA TRP A 222 34.58 6.47 6.66
C TRP A 222 35.05 5.44 5.62
N GLU A 223 34.09 4.74 5.04
CA GLU A 223 34.27 3.77 3.96
C GLU A 223 33.48 4.22 2.73
N GLU A 224 34.15 4.36 1.59
CA GLU A 224 33.48 4.57 0.31
C GLU A 224 32.97 3.22 -0.21
N ILE A 225 31.72 3.19 -0.66
CA ILE A 225 31.04 1.97 -1.07
C ILE A 225 30.95 1.89 -2.59
N GLU A 226 31.48 0.81 -3.14
CA GLU A 226 31.26 0.43 -4.53
C GLU A 226 29.79 0.00 -4.73
N GLN A 227 29.13 0.65 -5.68
CA GLN A 227 27.70 0.49 -5.96
C GLN A 227 27.51 -0.32 -7.25
N LYS A 228 26.62 -1.32 -7.22
CA LYS A 228 26.28 -2.16 -8.38
C LYS A 228 24.87 -1.83 -8.91
N GLY A 229 24.52 -2.33 -10.08
CA GLY A 229 23.17 -2.24 -10.64
C GLY A 229 22.78 -0.85 -11.17
N ASP A 230 21.49 -0.53 -11.14
CA ASP A 230 20.89 0.65 -11.76
C ASP A 230 21.10 1.92 -10.91
N ARG A 231 22.36 2.37 -10.79
CA ARG A 231 22.71 3.52 -9.96
C ARG A 231 21.94 4.77 -10.42
N PRO A 232 21.29 5.52 -9.50
CA PRO A 232 20.63 6.76 -9.85
C PRO A 232 21.60 7.79 -10.45
N PRO A 233 21.12 8.71 -11.31
CA PRO A 233 21.93 9.82 -11.79
C PRO A 233 22.36 10.73 -10.63
N THR A 234 23.36 11.57 -10.86
CA THR A 234 23.83 12.56 -9.87
C THR A 234 22.68 13.45 -9.39
N CYS A 235 22.44 13.53 -8.09
CA CYS A 235 21.26 14.21 -7.55
C CYS A 235 21.55 14.92 -6.21
N CYS A 236 20.74 15.94 -5.92
CA CYS A 236 20.65 16.59 -4.61
C CYS A 236 19.20 17.02 -4.34
N ASN A 237 18.89 17.54 -3.14
CA ASN A 237 17.55 18.02 -2.76
C ASN A 237 16.44 16.94 -2.86
N PHE A 238 16.80 15.69 -2.52
CA PHE A 238 15.89 14.56 -2.45
C PHE A 238 15.86 13.99 -1.02
N PRO A 239 14.75 13.38 -0.60
CA PRO A 239 14.67 12.63 0.64
C PRO A 239 15.12 11.18 0.45
N VAL A 240 15.52 10.53 1.54
CA VAL A 240 15.74 9.08 1.59
C VAL A 240 14.86 8.46 2.67
N ALA A 241 14.38 7.25 2.43
CA ALA A 241 13.66 6.46 3.42
C ALA A 241 14.25 5.05 3.49
N VAL A 242 14.25 4.43 4.66
CA VAL A 242 14.70 3.05 4.85
C VAL A 242 13.51 2.18 5.16
N ALA A 243 13.35 1.12 4.38
CA ALA A 243 12.34 0.08 4.60
C ALA A 243 12.93 -1.27 4.22
N ARG A 244 12.63 -2.32 5.02
CA ARG A 244 12.90 -3.73 4.66
C ARG A 244 14.33 -4.05 4.20
N GLY A 245 15.33 -3.40 4.81
CA GLY A 245 16.73 -3.62 4.44
C GLY A 245 17.20 -2.90 3.18
N CYS A 246 16.40 -1.95 2.70
CA CYS A 246 16.71 -1.13 1.53
C CYS A 246 16.59 0.36 1.84
N MET A 247 17.39 1.17 1.13
CA MET A 247 17.23 2.63 1.03
C MET A 247 16.46 2.96 -0.24
N TYR A 248 15.45 3.81 -0.12
CA TYR A 248 14.68 4.32 -1.25
C TYR A 248 15.05 5.77 -1.52
N VAL A 249 15.26 6.08 -2.79
CA VAL A 249 15.56 7.43 -3.30
C VAL A 249 14.52 7.78 -4.36
N PHE A 250 13.81 8.88 -4.15
CA PHE A 250 12.81 9.36 -5.08
C PHE A 250 13.15 10.77 -5.57
N SER A 251 13.21 10.91 -6.90
CA SER A 251 13.35 12.19 -7.59
C SER A 251 14.52 13.06 -7.06
N GLY A 252 14.34 14.39 -7.00
CA GLY A 252 15.37 15.36 -6.64
C GLY A 252 15.85 16.20 -7.81
N GLN A 253 16.83 17.05 -7.53
CA GLN A 253 17.45 17.93 -8.50
C GLN A 253 18.72 17.24 -9.05
N SER A 254 18.58 16.59 -10.20
CA SER A 254 19.69 16.16 -11.05
C SER A 254 19.98 17.25 -12.10
N GLY A 255 21.12 17.19 -12.80
CA GLY A 255 21.49 18.15 -13.85
C GLY A 255 20.56 18.10 -15.07
N LEU A 256 21.07 17.72 -16.24
CA LEU A 256 20.25 17.56 -17.45
C LEU A 256 19.27 16.37 -17.40
N GLN A 257 19.35 15.51 -16.38
CA GLN A 257 18.55 14.29 -16.25
C GLN A 257 17.77 14.24 -14.94
N ILE A 258 16.77 15.10 -14.79
CA ILE A 258 15.80 15.02 -13.68
C ILE A 258 14.85 13.84 -13.94
N THR A 259 14.71 12.96 -12.94
CA THR A 259 13.85 11.77 -13.04
C THR A 259 12.74 11.80 -11.99
N ASN A 260 11.60 11.19 -12.30
CA ASN A 260 10.55 10.82 -11.34
C ASN A 260 10.61 9.32 -11.01
N ALA A 261 11.76 8.68 -11.25
CA ALA A 261 11.94 7.28 -10.94
C ALA A 261 12.21 7.09 -9.45
N LEU A 262 11.68 5.99 -8.90
CA LEU A 262 12.01 5.50 -7.58
C LEU A 262 13.16 4.49 -7.72
N PHE A 263 14.19 4.64 -6.90
CA PHE A 263 15.32 3.72 -6.86
C PHE A 263 15.42 3.09 -5.48
N GLU A 264 15.82 1.83 -5.46
CA GLU A 264 16.02 1.05 -4.25
C GLU A 264 17.45 0.53 -4.19
N PHE A 265 18.15 0.79 -3.09
CA PHE A 265 19.46 0.26 -2.79
C PHE A 265 19.36 -0.80 -1.69
N ASN A 266 19.76 -2.03 -1.98
CA ASN A 266 19.82 -3.07 -0.99
C ASN A 266 21.16 -3.00 -0.22
N PHE A 267 21.10 -2.74 1.09
CA PHE A 267 22.29 -2.55 1.92
C PHE A 267 23.21 -3.78 1.97
N LYS A 268 22.64 -4.99 1.90
CA LYS A 268 23.38 -6.25 1.98
C LYS A 268 24.13 -6.55 0.67
N THR A 269 23.46 -6.40 -0.47
CA THR A 269 24.06 -6.70 -1.79
C THR A 269 24.84 -5.53 -2.38
N LYS A 270 24.65 -4.32 -1.84
CA LYS A 270 25.22 -3.06 -2.34
C LYS A 270 24.83 -2.77 -3.79
N ALA A 271 23.63 -3.20 -4.18
CA ALA A 271 23.12 -3.05 -5.53
C ALA A 271 21.89 -2.14 -5.56
N TRP A 272 21.87 -1.26 -6.55
CA TRP A 272 20.72 -0.47 -6.93
C TRP A 272 19.82 -1.23 -7.89
N ARG A 273 18.53 -1.03 -7.72
CA ARG A 273 17.48 -1.42 -8.64
C ARG A 273 16.61 -0.21 -8.92
N ARG A 274 16.38 0.10 -10.19
CA ARG A 274 15.35 1.06 -10.56
C ARG A 274 14.00 0.37 -10.42
N ILE A 275 13.11 0.92 -9.62
CA ILE A 275 11.74 0.44 -9.52
C ILE A 275 11.02 0.86 -10.81
N SER A 276 10.56 -0.14 -11.57
CA SER A 276 9.99 0.04 -12.91
C SER A 276 8.69 0.85 -12.86
N ASN A 277 8.40 1.56 -13.95
CA ASN A 277 7.11 2.25 -14.17
C ASN A 277 5.98 1.28 -14.57
N GLU A 278 6.16 -0.02 -14.28
CA GLU A 278 5.18 -1.09 -14.54
C GLU A 278 3.92 -1.00 -13.67
N HIS A 279 3.80 0.03 -12.80
CA HIS A 279 2.53 0.40 -12.18
C HIS A 279 1.40 0.58 -13.22
N ILE A 280 1.73 0.94 -14.47
CA ILE A 280 0.79 0.97 -15.60
C ILE A 280 0.13 -0.41 -15.81
N LEU A 281 0.90 -1.50 -15.73
CA LEU A 281 0.42 -2.87 -15.88
C LEU A 281 -0.49 -3.34 -14.74
N ARG A 282 -0.57 -2.56 -13.67
CA ARG A 282 -1.38 -2.83 -12.48
C ARG A 282 -2.52 -1.83 -12.35
N GLY A 283 -2.77 -1.00 -13.38
CA GLY A 283 -3.83 0.01 -13.41
C GLY A 283 -3.67 1.11 -12.35
N ALA A 284 -2.45 1.33 -11.85
CA ALA A 284 -2.15 2.28 -10.79
C ALA A 284 -1.84 3.68 -11.34
N PRO A 285 -2.11 4.75 -10.57
CA PRO A 285 -1.74 6.10 -10.97
C PRO A 285 -0.24 6.22 -11.23
N PRO A 286 0.19 7.18 -12.07
CA PRO A 286 1.60 7.42 -12.31
C PRO A 286 2.31 7.85 -11.01
N PRO A 287 3.62 7.62 -10.89
CA PRO A 287 4.43 8.16 -9.80
C PRO A 287 4.26 9.69 -9.74
N PRO A 288 4.49 10.28 -8.55
CA PRO A 288 4.46 11.73 -8.41
C PRO A 288 5.33 12.41 -9.48
N ALA A 289 4.86 13.55 -9.98
CA ALA A 289 5.65 14.36 -10.89
C ALA A 289 7.05 14.64 -10.30
N ARG A 290 8.05 14.76 -11.18
CA ARG A 290 9.44 15.06 -10.79
C ARG A 290 9.46 16.26 -9.85
N ARG A 291 10.15 16.13 -8.72
CA ARG A 291 10.12 17.14 -7.67
C ARG A 291 11.37 17.14 -6.82
N TYR A 292 11.69 18.29 -6.24
CA TYR A 292 12.79 18.45 -5.28
C TYR A 292 12.31 19.21 -4.03
N GLY A 293 13.04 19.05 -2.93
CA GLY A 293 12.66 19.65 -1.63
C GLY A 293 11.34 19.13 -1.07
N HIS A 294 10.89 17.96 -1.52
CA HIS A 294 9.79 17.21 -0.94
C HIS A 294 10.32 16.35 0.22
N THR A 295 9.41 15.81 1.03
CA THR A 295 9.77 14.82 2.05
C THR A 295 9.27 13.44 1.65
N MET A 296 9.97 12.41 2.11
CA MET A 296 9.57 11.02 1.99
C MET A 296 9.78 10.32 3.33
N VAL A 297 8.75 9.70 3.89
CA VAL A 297 8.82 8.95 5.14
C VAL A 297 8.31 7.53 4.97
N HIS A 298 8.89 6.60 5.71
CA HIS A 298 8.43 5.22 5.76
C HIS A 298 7.52 5.00 6.98
N HIS A 299 6.38 4.35 6.76
CA HIS A 299 5.55 3.81 7.83
C HIS A 299 4.87 2.51 7.35
N ASP A 300 4.97 1.47 8.17
CA ASP A 300 4.49 0.11 7.88
C ASP A 300 4.99 -0.44 6.53
N ARG A 301 4.13 -0.51 5.51
CA ARG A 301 4.45 -1.02 4.16
C ARG A 301 4.56 0.08 3.11
N PHE A 302 4.40 1.34 3.51
CA PHE A 302 4.26 2.47 2.59
C PHE A 302 5.41 3.48 2.73
N LEU A 303 5.79 4.06 1.60
CA LEU A 303 6.60 5.26 1.52
C LEU A 303 5.68 6.44 1.16
N TYR A 304 5.56 7.41 2.05
CA TYR A 304 4.70 8.58 1.87
C TYR A 304 5.52 9.75 1.33
N VAL A 305 5.10 10.36 0.23
CA VAL A 305 5.74 11.50 -0.41
C VAL A 305 4.82 12.71 -0.35
N PHE A 306 5.30 13.82 0.20
CA PHE A 306 4.54 15.06 0.35
C PHE A 306 5.32 16.29 -0.09
N GLY A 307 4.61 17.21 -0.74
CA GLY A 307 5.10 18.55 -1.09
C GLY A 307 6.22 18.56 -2.13
N GLY A 308 7.10 19.56 -2.03
CA GLY A 308 8.19 19.84 -2.97
C GLY A 308 7.84 20.92 -3.98
N SER A 309 8.72 21.11 -4.96
CA SER A 309 8.43 21.88 -6.18
C SER A 309 8.42 20.96 -7.38
N ALA A 310 7.34 20.99 -8.14
CA ALA A 310 7.13 20.18 -9.35
C ALA A 310 6.61 21.10 -10.47
N ASP A 311 7.29 21.15 -11.61
CA ASP A 311 6.88 21.92 -12.79
C ASP A 311 6.46 23.37 -12.50
N SER A 312 7.27 24.07 -11.70
CA SER A 312 7.05 25.45 -11.23
C SER A 312 5.82 25.64 -10.33
N THR A 313 5.22 24.56 -9.84
CA THR A 313 4.14 24.56 -8.86
C THR A 313 4.63 24.03 -7.50
N LEU A 314 3.88 24.36 -6.45
CA LEU A 314 4.05 23.79 -5.11
C LEU A 314 2.91 22.78 -4.86
N PRO A 315 3.10 21.49 -5.21
CA PRO A 315 2.09 20.48 -4.92
C PRO A 315 1.82 20.35 -3.42
N ASN A 316 0.56 20.05 -3.07
CA ASN A 316 0.12 19.65 -1.73
C ASN A 316 -0.53 18.25 -1.73
N ASP A 317 -0.26 17.47 -2.78
CA ASP A 317 -0.70 16.09 -2.89
C ASP A 317 0.10 15.18 -1.94
N LEU A 318 -0.58 14.16 -1.40
CA LEU A 318 0.06 13.10 -0.63
C LEU A 318 0.02 11.81 -1.45
N HIS A 319 1.20 11.33 -1.81
CA HIS A 319 1.36 10.07 -2.51
C HIS A 319 1.86 9.01 -1.55
N CYS A 320 1.45 7.76 -1.74
CA CYS A 320 2.07 6.62 -1.07
C CYS A 320 2.50 5.57 -2.10
N TYR A 321 3.69 5.05 -1.92
CA TYR A 321 4.18 3.88 -2.65
C TYR A 321 4.13 2.67 -1.72
N ASP A 322 3.38 1.66 -2.14
CA ASP A 322 3.30 0.37 -1.44
C ASP A 322 4.51 -0.49 -1.81
N VAL A 323 5.35 -0.82 -0.82
CA VAL A 323 6.59 -1.58 -1.04
C VAL A 323 6.32 -3.06 -1.37
N ASP A 324 5.18 -3.64 -0.97
CA ASP A 324 4.83 -5.01 -1.35
C ASP A 324 4.26 -5.07 -2.75
N SER A 325 3.23 -4.26 -3.03
CA SER A 325 2.52 -4.29 -4.31
C SER A 325 3.23 -3.48 -5.38
N GLN A 326 4.27 -2.73 -5.02
CA GLN A 326 5.06 -1.85 -5.88
C GLN A 326 4.21 -0.89 -6.70
N VAL A 327 3.17 -0.35 -6.07
CA VAL A 327 2.15 0.48 -6.70
C VAL A 327 2.10 1.84 -5.99
N TRP A 328 2.00 2.90 -6.79
CA TRP A 328 1.72 4.24 -6.32
C TRP A 328 0.22 4.43 -6.10
N SER A 329 -0.14 5.26 -5.13
CA SER A 329 -1.51 5.72 -4.90
C SER A 329 -1.49 7.16 -4.43
N ILE A 330 -2.52 7.92 -4.82
CA ILE A 330 -2.75 9.27 -4.31
C ILE A 330 -3.74 9.14 -3.17
N LEU A 331 -3.35 9.57 -1.97
CA LEU A 331 -4.22 9.52 -0.81
C LEU A 331 -5.13 10.74 -0.80
N ILE A 332 -6.42 10.49 -0.66
CA ILE A 332 -7.44 11.51 -0.45
C ILE A 332 -7.73 11.54 1.06
N PRO A 333 -7.32 12.61 1.77
CA PRO A 333 -7.65 12.77 3.18
C PRO A 333 -9.16 12.96 3.39
N GLU A 334 -9.63 12.75 4.61
CA GLU A 334 -11.04 13.03 4.98
C GLU A 334 -11.49 14.44 4.64
N ALA A 335 -12.79 14.59 4.39
CA ALA A 335 -13.40 15.87 3.97
C ALA A 335 -13.16 17.02 4.97
N ASP A 336 -13.01 16.71 6.26
CA ASP A 336 -12.73 17.68 7.32
C ASP A 336 -11.24 17.87 7.64
N SER A 337 -10.34 17.33 6.79
CA SER A 337 -8.90 17.45 6.95
C SER A 337 -8.40 18.88 6.76
N GLN A 338 -7.51 19.32 7.64
CA GLN A 338 -6.80 20.60 7.55
C GLN A 338 -5.53 20.43 6.69
N VAL A 339 -5.71 20.20 5.39
CA VAL A 339 -4.62 19.89 4.45
C VAL A 339 -3.61 21.05 4.41
N PRO A 340 -2.30 20.79 4.53
CA PRO A 340 -1.28 21.83 4.43
C PRO A 340 -1.26 22.45 3.03
N THR A 341 -0.96 23.73 2.94
CA THR A 341 -0.64 24.39 1.66
C THR A 341 0.62 23.81 1.02
N GLY A 342 0.72 23.96 -0.31
CA GLY A 342 1.89 23.55 -1.09
C GLY A 342 3.17 24.17 -0.53
N ARG A 343 4.22 23.34 -0.38
CA ARG A 343 5.46 23.75 0.31
C ARG A 343 6.68 22.97 -0.15
N VAL A 344 7.83 23.63 -0.17
CA VAL A 344 9.14 23.05 -0.53
C VAL A 344 10.16 23.26 0.59
N PHE A 345 11.11 22.35 0.73
CA PHE A 345 12.14 22.37 1.77
C PHE A 345 11.59 22.43 3.21
N HIS A 346 10.41 21.85 3.41
CA HIS A 346 9.91 21.45 4.72
C HIS A 346 10.62 20.15 5.14
N ALA A 347 10.53 19.81 6.42
CA ALA A 347 11.02 18.53 6.91
C ALA A 347 9.91 17.76 7.61
N SER A 348 10.05 16.44 7.66
CA SER A 348 9.05 15.56 8.26
C SER A 348 9.69 14.42 9.04
N ALA A 349 8.96 13.92 10.04
CA ALA A 349 9.34 12.75 10.81
C ALA A 349 8.10 12.00 11.28
N VAL A 350 8.28 10.73 11.61
CA VAL A 350 7.20 9.84 12.06
C VAL A 350 7.35 9.56 13.55
N ILE A 351 6.25 9.72 14.30
CA ILE A 351 6.12 9.27 15.69
C ILE A 351 4.88 8.39 15.76
N GLY A 352 5.07 7.13 16.16
CA GLY A 352 3.99 6.14 16.21
C GLY A 352 3.33 5.95 14.85
N ASP A 353 2.05 6.27 14.82
CA ASP A 353 1.14 6.15 13.68
C ASP A 353 0.89 7.47 12.93
N ALA A 354 1.73 8.49 13.17
CA ALA A 354 1.56 9.79 12.53
C ALA A 354 2.85 10.37 11.96
N MET A 355 2.71 11.04 10.82
CA MET A 355 3.73 11.91 10.24
C MET A 355 3.52 13.34 10.70
N TYR A 356 4.60 14.00 11.11
CA TYR A 356 4.63 15.42 11.42
C TYR A 356 5.43 16.12 10.33
N ILE A 357 4.90 17.23 9.81
CA ILE A 357 5.62 18.11 8.89
C ILE A 357 5.80 19.48 9.54
N PHE A 358 6.95 20.11 9.35
CA PHE A 358 7.24 21.43 9.90
C PHE A 358 7.90 22.36 8.88
N GLY A 359 7.43 23.61 8.90
CA GLY A 359 8.01 24.74 8.17
C GLY A 359 8.02 24.56 6.65
N GLY A 360 9.13 24.95 6.03
CA GLY A 360 9.31 25.01 4.57
C GLY A 360 9.01 26.38 3.99
N THR A 361 9.18 26.48 2.69
CA THR A 361 8.85 27.67 1.88
C THR A 361 7.51 27.43 1.19
N VAL A 362 6.57 28.36 1.40
CA VAL A 362 5.26 28.40 0.71
C VAL A 362 5.27 29.48 -0.38
N ASP A 363 4.12 29.77 -0.98
CA ASP A 363 3.96 30.81 -1.99
C ASP A 363 4.60 32.15 -1.59
N ASN A 364 5.02 32.93 -2.59
CA ASN A 364 5.74 34.19 -2.43
C ASN A 364 7.05 34.05 -1.64
N ASN A 365 7.67 32.87 -1.65
CA ASN A 365 8.96 32.60 -0.99
C ASN A 365 8.93 32.81 0.53
N VAL A 366 7.76 32.69 1.16
CA VAL A 366 7.57 32.90 2.60
C VAL A 366 7.98 31.65 3.36
N ARG A 367 8.78 31.82 4.42
CA ARG A 367 9.12 30.73 5.34
C ARG A 367 7.96 30.52 6.29
N SER A 368 7.53 29.27 6.46
CA SER A 368 6.46 28.90 7.37
C SER A 368 7.04 28.41 8.72
N GLY A 369 6.29 28.66 9.79
CA GLY A 369 6.47 28.05 11.11
C GLY A 369 5.35 27.05 11.45
N ASP A 370 4.53 26.70 10.46
CA ASP A 370 3.40 25.81 10.64
C ASP A 370 3.86 24.37 10.88
N MET A 371 3.10 23.68 11.71
CA MET A 371 3.21 22.24 11.89
C MET A 371 1.88 21.57 11.58
N TYR A 372 1.95 20.42 10.92
CA TYR A 372 0.79 19.57 10.69
C TYR A 372 1.10 18.14 11.08
N ARG A 373 0.08 17.45 11.59
CA ARG A 373 0.07 16.02 11.87
C ARG A 373 -0.80 15.33 10.82
N PHE A 374 -0.26 14.33 10.17
CA PHE A 374 -0.99 13.41 9.30
C PHE A 374 -1.11 12.06 10.00
N GLN A 375 -2.34 11.60 10.20
CA GLN A 375 -2.62 10.27 10.72
C GLN A 375 -2.44 9.22 9.62
N PHE A 376 -1.62 8.20 9.87
CA PHE A 376 -1.58 7.00 9.02
C PHE A 376 -2.75 6.09 9.36
N SER A 377 -3.44 5.61 8.32
CA SER A 377 -4.39 4.51 8.50
C SER A 377 -3.61 3.21 8.67
N SER A 378 -3.99 2.41 9.66
CA SER A 378 -3.39 1.09 9.93
C SER A 378 -4.29 -0.03 9.42
N TYR A 379 -4.73 0.05 8.16
CA TYR A 379 -5.61 -0.98 7.58
C TYR A 379 -4.82 -2.16 7.02
N PRO A 380 -5.21 -3.40 7.34
CA PRO A 380 -4.67 -4.58 6.66
C PRO A 380 -4.95 -4.52 5.15
N ARG A 381 -3.96 -4.88 4.32
CA ARG A 381 -4.02 -4.88 2.85
C ARG A 381 -5.22 -5.70 2.33
N CYS A 382 -5.88 -5.24 1.26
CA CYS A 382 -6.81 -6.09 0.51
C CYS A 382 -6.01 -7.18 -0.21
N THR A 383 -6.29 -8.44 0.09
CA THR A 383 -5.58 -9.59 -0.48
C THR A 383 -6.31 -10.22 -1.66
N LEU A 384 -7.48 -9.71 -2.08
CA LEU A 384 -8.32 -10.32 -3.12
C LEU A 384 -7.53 -10.74 -4.37
N GLN A 385 -6.71 -9.85 -4.92
CA GLN A 385 -5.89 -10.12 -6.10
C GLN A 385 -4.84 -11.22 -5.83
N ASP A 386 -4.27 -11.25 -4.63
CA ASP A 386 -3.27 -12.24 -4.23
C ASP A 386 -3.94 -13.60 -3.93
N ASP A 387 -5.12 -13.60 -3.31
CA ASP A 387 -5.93 -14.78 -2.98
C ASP A 387 -6.42 -15.47 -4.26
N PHE A 388 -6.96 -14.72 -5.23
CA PHE A 388 -7.34 -15.26 -6.53
C PHE A 388 -6.12 -15.67 -7.36
N GLY A 389 -5.05 -14.89 -7.36
CA GLY A 389 -3.78 -15.28 -8.00
C GLY A 389 -3.24 -16.60 -7.46
N LYS A 390 -3.42 -16.86 -6.15
CA LYS A 390 -3.07 -18.13 -5.50
C LYS A 390 -3.92 -19.30 -6.00
N PHE A 391 -5.23 -19.13 -6.18
CA PHE A 391 -6.07 -20.17 -6.79
C PHE A 391 -5.58 -20.55 -8.18
N LEU A 392 -5.20 -19.56 -8.99
CA LEU A 392 -4.64 -19.84 -10.30
C LEU A 392 -3.30 -20.57 -10.17
N SER A 393 -2.35 -20.10 -9.36
CA SER A 393 -1.01 -20.69 -9.27
C SER A 393 -1.00 -22.11 -8.67
N GLU A 394 -1.85 -22.39 -7.69
CA GLU A 394 -1.97 -23.70 -7.05
C GLU A 394 -2.90 -24.66 -7.80
N ARG A 395 -3.61 -24.18 -8.84
CA ARG A 395 -4.53 -24.96 -9.68
C ARG A 395 -5.61 -25.70 -8.88
N GLN A 396 -6.02 -25.16 -7.73
CA GLN A 396 -7.04 -25.75 -6.87
C GLN A 396 -8.43 -25.48 -7.42
N PHE A 397 -9.30 -26.50 -7.48
CA PHE A 397 -10.71 -26.38 -7.91
C PHE A 397 -10.92 -25.98 -9.39
N CYS A 398 -9.91 -26.16 -10.26
CA CYS A 398 -10.08 -25.89 -11.70
C CYS A 398 -11.19 -26.77 -12.31
N ASP A 399 -12.09 -26.14 -13.06
CA ASP A 399 -13.31 -26.74 -13.63
C ASP A 399 -13.35 -26.63 -15.18
N VAL A 400 -12.36 -25.97 -15.79
CA VAL A 400 -12.18 -25.84 -17.25
C VAL A 400 -10.71 -26.01 -17.65
N GLN A 401 -10.50 -26.60 -18.84
CA GLN A 401 -9.21 -26.76 -19.50
C GLN A 401 -9.23 -26.09 -20.87
N PHE A 402 -8.24 -25.23 -21.13
CA PHE A 402 -8.00 -24.62 -22.42
C PHE A 402 -6.93 -25.40 -23.18
N ILE A 403 -7.17 -25.64 -24.47
CA ILE A 403 -6.20 -26.22 -25.40
C ILE A 403 -5.70 -25.08 -26.30
N VAL A 404 -4.46 -24.67 -26.10
CA VAL A 404 -3.92 -23.38 -26.58
C VAL A 404 -2.78 -23.58 -27.58
N GLY A 405 -2.85 -22.86 -28.68
CA GLY A 405 -1.84 -22.86 -29.74
C GLY A 405 -1.86 -24.10 -30.63
N THR A 406 -0.92 -24.15 -31.58
CA THR A 406 -0.73 -25.29 -32.50
C THR A 406 -0.24 -26.54 -31.80
N ASP A 407 0.48 -26.35 -30.68
CA ASP A 407 1.09 -27.43 -29.90
C ASP A 407 0.10 -28.03 -28.87
N GLU A 408 -1.17 -27.60 -28.91
CA GLU A 408 -2.26 -28.07 -28.06
C GLU A 408 -1.93 -28.06 -26.55
N VAL A 409 -1.25 -26.99 -26.09
CA VAL A 409 -0.84 -26.84 -24.69
C VAL A 409 -2.08 -26.75 -23.80
N LYS A 410 -2.13 -27.60 -22.77
CA LYS A 410 -3.26 -27.69 -21.85
C LYS A 410 -3.08 -26.78 -20.64
N ILE A 411 -3.98 -25.81 -20.46
CA ILE A 411 -3.95 -24.83 -19.37
C ILE A 411 -5.29 -24.89 -18.62
N THR A 412 -5.27 -25.19 -17.32
CA THR A 412 -6.48 -25.29 -16.49
C THR A 412 -6.80 -23.97 -15.80
N ALA A 413 -8.10 -23.72 -15.55
CA ALA A 413 -8.58 -22.51 -14.93
C ALA A 413 -9.99 -22.69 -14.31
N HIS A 414 -10.58 -21.58 -13.87
CA HIS A 414 -11.90 -21.49 -13.24
C HIS A 414 -12.91 -20.74 -14.13
N VAL A 415 -14.05 -21.37 -14.40
CA VAL A 415 -15.13 -20.81 -15.22
C VAL A 415 -15.64 -19.50 -14.61
N ALA A 416 -15.87 -19.46 -13.30
CA ALA A 416 -16.38 -18.27 -12.62
C ALA A 416 -15.51 -17.02 -12.88
N MET A 417 -14.19 -17.17 -12.73
CA MET A 417 -13.23 -16.07 -12.93
C MET A 417 -13.17 -15.64 -14.40
N ILE A 418 -13.17 -16.60 -15.34
CA ILE A 418 -13.06 -16.29 -16.77
C ILE A 418 -14.34 -15.68 -17.31
N ALA A 419 -15.49 -16.25 -16.95
CA ALA A 419 -16.80 -15.81 -17.40
C ALA A 419 -17.15 -14.40 -16.88
N ALA A 420 -16.68 -14.05 -15.67
CA ALA A 420 -16.83 -12.72 -15.11
C ALA A 420 -16.04 -11.66 -15.90
N ARG A 421 -14.82 -12.00 -16.35
CA ARG A 421 -13.86 -11.03 -16.89
C ARG A 421 -13.79 -10.96 -18.42
N SER A 422 -14.33 -11.96 -19.13
CA SER A 422 -14.32 -11.97 -20.60
C SER A 422 -15.63 -12.54 -21.16
N GLN A 423 -16.40 -11.68 -21.82
CA GLN A 423 -17.65 -12.07 -22.48
C GLN A 423 -17.41 -13.03 -23.66
N PHE A 424 -16.28 -12.86 -24.36
CA PHE A 424 -15.87 -13.79 -25.43
C PHE A 424 -15.62 -15.19 -24.88
N LEU A 425 -14.80 -15.31 -23.82
CA LEU A 425 -14.49 -16.60 -23.22
C LEU A 425 -15.72 -17.21 -22.53
N ARG A 426 -16.59 -16.40 -21.91
CA ARG A 426 -17.91 -16.84 -21.40
C ARG A 426 -18.73 -17.53 -22.49
N THR A 427 -18.80 -16.93 -23.68
CA THR A 427 -19.53 -17.50 -24.83
C THR A 427 -18.90 -18.82 -25.30
N LYS A 428 -17.56 -18.91 -25.33
CA LYS A 428 -16.85 -20.14 -25.68
C LYS A 428 -17.08 -21.26 -24.67
N ILE A 429 -17.09 -20.94 -23.38
CA ILE A 429 -17.38 -21.88 -22.29
C ILE A 429 -18.81 -22.40 -22.40
N LEU A 430 -19.79 -21.52 -22.64
CA LEU A 430 -21.19 -21.94 -22.82
C LEU A 430 -21.34 -22.88 -24.03
N ALA A 431 -20.72 -22.54 -25.17
CA ALA A 431 -20.74 -23.40 -26.35
C ALA A 431 -20.09 -24.78 -26.09
N ALA A 432 -18.99 -24.83 -25.33
CA ALA A 432 -18.37 -26.09 -24.94
C ALA A 432 -19.26 -26.90 -23.99
N ARG A 433 -19.96 -26.23 -23.06
CA ARG A 433 -20.90 -26.87 -22.14
C ARG A 433 -22.07 -27.47 -22.90
N ASP A 434 -22.63 -26.75 -23.87
CA ASP A 434 -23.71 -27.24 -24.73
C ASP A 434 -23.27 -28.43 -25.57
N ALA A 435 -22.07 -28.39 -26.16
CA ALA A 435 -21.53 -29.50 -26.92
C ALA A 435 -21.34 -30.76 -26.05
N ARG A 436 -20.85 -30.60 -24.81
CA ARG A 436 -20.73 -31.69 -23.84
C ARG A 436 -22.10 -32.24 -23.44
N ASN A 437 -23.07 -31.37 -23.18
CA ASN A 437 -24.43 -31.79 -22.82
C ASN A 437 -25.09 -32.56 -23.96
N GLN A 438 -24.94 -32.12 -25.21
CA GLN A 438 -25.42 -32.86 -26.40
C GLN A 438 -24.71 -34.22 -26.55
N HIS A 439 -23.45 -34.31 -26.17
CA HIS A 439 -22.72 -35.58 -26.17
C HIS A 439 -23.22 -36.53 -25.09
N PHE A 440 -23.47 -36.03 -23.88
CA PHE A 440 -24.05 -36.83 -22.79
C PHE A 440 -25.47 -37.30 -23.12
N GLU A 441 -26.29 -36.44 -23.70
CA GLU A 441 -27.63 -36.81 -24.16
C GLU A 441 -27.56 -37.96 -25.19
N LYS A 442 -26.59 -37.93 -26.11
CA LYS A 442 -26.40 -38.99 -27.12
C LYS A 442 -25.92 -40.32 -26.53
N ILE A 443 -25.12 -40.30 -25.47
CA ILE A 443 -24.51 -41.51 -24.89
C ILE A 443 -25.36 -42.09 -23.75
N PHE A 444 -25.84 -41.23 -22.85
CA PHE A 444 -26.50 -41.60 -21.60
C PHE A 444 -28.02 -41.35 -21.62
N GLY A 445 -28.54 -40.64 -22.62
CA GLY A 445 -29.96 -40.24 -22.68
C GLY A 445 -30.35 -39.21 -21.61
N THR A 446 -29.37 -38.58 -20.97
CA THR A 446 -29.57 -37.51 -19.98
C THR A 446 -28.37 -36.57 -19.96
N THR A 447 -28.62 -35.31 -19.61
CA THR A 447 -27.57 -34.31 -19.32
C THR A 447 -27.10 -34.37 -17.85
N GLU A 448 -27.85 -35.04 -16.99
CA GLU A 448 -27.55 -35.17 -15.55
C GLU A 448 -26.61 -36.35 -15.27
N VAL A 449 -25.36 -36.21 -15.70
CA VAL A 449 -24.30 -37.19 -15.40
C VAL A 449 -23.74 -36.90 -14.00
N PRO A 450 -23.50 -37.91 -13.13
CA PRO A 450 -22.86 -37.71 -11.82
C PRO A 450 -21.51 -36.99 -11.94
N PHE A 451 -21.17 -36.13 -10.97
CA PHE A 451 -19.94 -35.33 -11.01
C PHE A 451 -18.68 -36.17 -11.20
N ALA A 452 -18.61 -37.34 -10.56
CA ALA A 452 -17.47 -38.27 -10.68
C ALA A 452 -17.21 -38.78 -12.10
N GLU A 453 -18.22 -38.77 -12.97
CA GLU A 453 -18.14 -39.25 -14.35
C GLU A 453 -18.05 -38.11 -15.38
N ARG A 454 -18.17 -36.85 -14.93
CA ARG A 454 -18.05 -35.68 -15.81
C ARG A 454 -16.59 -35.42 -16.16
N GLN A 455 -16.28 -35.45 -17.45
CA GLN A 455 -15.00 -34.93 -17.92
C GLN A 455 -14.93 -33.40 -17.76
N MET A 456 -13.71 -32.93 -17.46
CA MET A 456 -13.38 -31.50 -17.39
C MET A 456 -13.76 -30.80 -18.70
N LEU A 457 -14.29 -29.59 -18.60
CA LEU A 457 -14.75 -28.87 -19.78
C LEU A 457 -13.55 -28.43 -20.64
N GLU A 458 -13.53 -28.77 -21.92
CA GLU A 458 -12.44 -28.40 -22.84
C GLU A 458 -12.83 -27.24 -23.76
N VAL A 459 -11.98 -26.22 -23.86
CA VAL A 459 -12.15 -25.06 -24.75
C VAL A 459 -10.91 -24.88 -25.63
N LYS A 460 -11.09 -24.85 -26.96
CA LYS A 460 -9.97 -24.74 -27.92
C LYS A 460 -9.68 -23.30 -28.35
N LEU A 461 -8.41 -22.90 -28.29
CA LEU A 461 -7.88 -21.60 -28.69
C LEU A 461 -6.63 -21.76 -29.60
N PRO A 462 -6.81 -22.20 -30.85
CA PRO A 462 -5.69 -22.59 -31.72
C PRO A 462 -4.80 -21.41 -32.17
N GLY A 463 -5.34 -20.19 -32.19
CA GLY A 463 -4.62 -18.98 -32.64
C GLY A 463 -3.91 -18.21 -31.53
N ALA A 464 -3.94 -18.70 -30.29
CA ALA A 464 -3.36 -18.02 -29.14
C ALA A 464 -1.96 -18.58 -28.82
N VAL A 465 -1.03 -17.70 -28.46
CA VAL A 465 0.29 -18.10 -27.96
C VAL A 465 0.15 -18.53 -26.49
N PRO A 466 0.62 -19.74 -26.10
CA PRO A 466 0.43 -20.24 -24.73
C PRO A 466 0.97 -19.30 -23.64
N GLU A 467 2.18 -18.77 -23.81
CA GLU A 467 2.77 -17.83 -22.84
C GLU A 467 1.95 -16.55 -22.68
N ALA A 468 1.50 -15.95 -23.81
CA ALA A 468 0.64 -14.78 -23.77
C ALA A 468 -0.72 -15.07 -23.11
N PHE A 469 -1.30 -16.26 -23.37
CA PHE A 469 -2.56 -16.67 -22.75
C PHE A 469 -2.42 -16.85 -21.23
N GLU A 470 -1.31 -17.42 -20.74
CA GLU A 470 -1.05 -17.50 -19.30
C GLU A 470 -0.94 -16.11 -18.65
N MET A 471 -0.33 -15.13 -19.33
CA MET A 471 -0.28 -13.75 -18.83
C MET A 471 -1.65 -13.07 -18.81
N VAL A 472 -2.47 -13.27 -19.85
CA VAL A 472 -3.86 -12.79 -19.88
C VAL A 472 -4.68 -13.45 -18.78
N LEU A 473 -4.47 -14.74 -18.52
CA LEU A 473 -5.12 -15.46 -17.44
C LEU A 473 -4.68 -14.91 -16.08
N ASN A 474 -3.39 -14.63 -15.88
CA ASN A 474 -2.93 -13.97 -14.67
C ASN A 474 -3.61 -12.60 -14.48
N TYR A 475 -3.74 -11.81 -15.55
CA TYR A 475 -4.46 -10.54 -15.51
C TYR A 475 -5.94 -10.70 -15.14
N ILE A 476 -6.64 -11.70 -15.70
CA ILE A 476 -8.04 -12.02 -15.35
C ILE A 476 -8.21 -12.23 -13.83
N TYR A 477 -7.23 -12.84 -13.16
CA TYR A 477 -7.31 -13.16 -11.74
C TYR A 477 -6.82 -12.04 -10.82
N THR A 478 -5.94 -11.18 -11.32
CA THR A 478 -5.15 -10.29 -10.45
C THR A 478 -5.22 -8.81 -10.83
N ASP A 479 -5.73 -8.44 -12.01
CA ASP A 479 -5.57 -7.11 -12.63
C ASP A 479 -4.11 -6.70 -12.86
N ARG A 480 -3.17 -7.67 -12.89
CA ARG A 480 -1.73 -7.42 -13.01
C ARG A 480 -1.08 -8.29 -14.08
N ILE A 481 -0.07 -7.73 -14.74
CA ILE A 481 0.87 -8.45 -15.60
C ILE A 481 2.26 -8.32 -14.98
N ASP A 482 2.87 -9.46 -14.66
CA ASP A 482 4.20 -9.53 -14.06
C ASP A 482 5.16 -10.26 -14.99
N PHE A 483 6.22 -9.57 -15.41
CA PHE A 483 7.25 -10.15 -16.29
C PHE A 483 8.41 -10.72 -15.48
N ARG A 484 8.92 -11.89 -15.92
CA ARG A 484 10.10 -12.52 -15.30
C ARG A 484 11.40 -11.75 -15.57
N ASP A 485 11.52 -11.14 -16.75
CA ASP A 485 12.66 -10.30 -17.15
C ASP A 485 12.16 -9.02 -17.85
N PRO A 486 11.94 -7.93 -17.11
CA PRO A 486 11.38 -6.68 -17.63
C PRO A 486 12.31 -5.90 -18.56
N PHE A 487 13.58 -6.32 -18.69
CA PHE A 487 14.61 -5.66 -19.51
C PHE A 487 14.87 -6.36 -20.84
N SER A 488 14.26 -7.54 -21.06
CA SER A 488 14.39 -8.26 -22.32
C SER A 488 13.66 -7.55 -23.46
N ASN A 489 14.31 -7.35 -24.60
CA ASN A 489 13.65 -6.84 -25.81
C ASN A 489 12.50 -7.74 -26.31
N LYS A 490 12.50 -9.03 -25.93
CA LYS A 490 11.43 -9.98 -26.26
C LYS A 490 10.08 -9.62 -25.61
N ILE A 491 10.10 -8.78 -24.56
CA ILE A 491 8.90 -8.36 -23.85
C ILE A 491 7.94 -7.55 -24.73
N VAL A 492 8.48 -6.80 -25.70
CA VAL A 492 7.69 -5.98 -26.62
C VAL A 492 6.85 -6.91 -27.51
N LEU A 493 7.47 -7.98 -28.02
CA LEU A 493 6.77 -8.97 -28.84
C LEU A 493 5.69 -9.71 -28.04
N LEU A 494 6.03 -10.18 -26.84
CA LEU A 494 5.07 -10.83 -25.96
C LEU A 494 3.90 -9.90 -25.60
N MET A 495 4.17 -8.62 -25.35
CA MET A 495 3.10 -7.64 -25.09
C MET A 495 2.20 -7.41 -26.31
N MET A 496 2.71 -7.51 -27.53
CA MET A 496 1.89 -7.45 -28.75
C MET A 496 0.97 -8.67 -28.87
N ASP A 497 1.44 -9.85 -28.48
CA ASP A 497 0.60 -11.07 -28.41
C ASP A 497 -0.51 -10.91 -27.34
N ILE A 498 -0.17 -10.36 -26.16
CA ILE A 498 -1.14 -10.06 -25.09
C ILE A 498 -2.17 -9.03 -25.57
N TYR A 499 -1.74 -7.97 -26.26
CA TYR A 499 -2.63 -6.98 -26.85
C TYR A 499 -3.62 -7.62 -27.83
N GLN A 500 -3.14 -8.49 -28.72
CA GLN A 500 -4.01 -9.20 -29.67
C GLN A 500 -5.07 -10.04 -28.94
N LEU A 501 -4.67 -10.78 -27.89
CA LEU A 501 -5.60 -11.57 -27.09
C LEU A 501 -6.58 -10.69 -26.31
N ALA A 502 -6.15 -9.55 -25.78
CA ALA A 502 -7.01 -8.60 -25.07
C ALA A 502 -8.13 -8.07 -25.96
N VAL A 503 -7.80 -7.69 -27.20
CA VAL A 503 -8.78 -7.29 -28.23
C VAL A 503 -9.71 -8.45 -28.56
N GLN A 504 -9.17 -9.64 -28.80
CA GLN A 504 -9.95 -10.83 -29.14
C GLN A 504 -10.92 -11.25 -28.02
N PHE A 505 -10.49 -11.13 -26.76
CA PHE A 505 -11.25 -11.56 -25.60
C PHE A 505 -12.18 -10.48 -25.05
N PHE A 506 -12.21 -9.30 -25.67
CA PHE A 506 -12.96 -8.13 -25.24
C PHE A 506 -12.63 -7.73 -23.80
N ILE A 507 -11.34 -7.46 -23.54
CA ILE A 507 -10.84 -6.96 -22.25
C ILE A 507 -10.26 -5.55 -22.45
N PRO A 508 -11.11 -4.49 -22.50
CA PRO A 508 -10.69 -3.15 -22.93
C PRO A 508 -9.61 -2.52 -22.04
N ARG A 509 -9.67 -2.77 -20.73
CA ARG A 509 -8.66 -2.24 -19.79
C ARG A 509 -7.28 -2.84 -20.07
N LEU A 510 -7.22 -4.14 -20.37
CA LEU A 510 -5.97 -4.80 -20.72
C LEU A 510 -5.42 -4.30 -22.06
N GLU A 511 -6.29 -4.11 -23.05
CA GLU A 511 -5.93 -3.52 -24.35
C GLU A 511 -5.19 -2.19 -24.17
N GLN A 512 -5.77 -1.28 -23.36
CA GLN A 512 -5.15 0.02 -23.07
C GLN A 512 -3.85 -0.09 -22.29
N VAL A 513 -3.80 -0.96 -21.29
CA VAL A 513 -2.60 -1.21 -20.50
C VAL A 513 -1.45 -1.69 -21.39
N CYS A 514 -1.74 -2.57 -22.36
CA CYS A 514 -0.74 -3.03 -23.33
C CYS A 514 -0.23 -1.89 -24.20
N ILE A 515 -1.12 -1.03 -24.71
CA ILE A 515 -0.72 0.15 -25.50
C ILE A 515 0.20 1.05 -24.67
N GLN A 516 -0.23 1.47 -23.47
CA GLN A 516 0.55 2.36 -22.61
C GLN A 516 1.93 1.80 -22.28
N TYR A 517 2.00 0.48 -22.03
CA TYR A 517 3.27 -0.18 -21.77
C TYR A 517 4.19 -0.19 -23.00
N LEU A 518 3.63 -0.50 -24.17
CA LEU A 518 4.37 -0.47 -25.43
C LEU A 518 4.88 0.94 -25.74
N GLU A 519 4.07 1.98 -25.54
CA GLU A 519 4.51 3.37 -25.72
C GLU A 519 5.72 3.73 -24.84
N PHE A 520 5.78 3.20 -23.62
CA PHE A 520 6.89 3.45 -22.71
C PHE A 520 8.15 2.63 -23.04
N LYS A 521 7.99 1.39 -23.54
CA LYS A 521 9.09 0.45 -23.78
C LYS A 521 9.65 0.48 -25.20
N ILE A 522 8.91 1.01 -26.18
CA ILE A 522 9.41 1.21 -27.53
C ILE A 522 10.54 2.23 -27.51
N SER A 523 11.66 1.86 -28.13
CA SER A 523 12.90 2.62 -28.16
C SER A 523 13.60 2.45 -29.51
N LYS A 524 14.68 3.20 -29.73
CA LYS A 524 15.47 3.14 -30.99
C LYS A 524 15.95 1.72 -31.31
N SER A 525 16.21 0.88 -30.28
CA SER A 525 16.76 -0.46 -30.46
C SER A 525 15.74 -1.56 -30.72
N ASN A 526 14.43 -1.31 -30.55
CA ASN A 526 13.40 -2.36 -30.69
C ASN A 526 12.20 -1.95 -31.57
N VAL A 527 12.12 -0.68 -31.99
CA VAL A 527 10.98 -0.15 -32.75
C VAL A 527 10.79 -0.81 -34.12
N LEU A 528 11.86 -1.27 -34.77
CA LEU A 528 11.78 -1.92 -36.08
C LEU A 528 11.19 -3.32 -35.98
N ASP A 529 11.58 -4.10 -34.97
CA ASP A 529 10.98 -5.40 -34.67
C ASP A 529 9.49 -5.25 -34.31
N ALA A 530 9.16 -4.23 -33.50
CA ALA A 530 7.78 -3.91 -33.16
C ALA A 530 6.97 -3.51 -34.40
N LEU A 531 7.53 -2.70 -35.30
CA LEU A 531 6.88 -2.32 -36.55
C LEU A 531 6.58 -3.54 -37.43
N PHE A 532 7.58 -4.39 -37.66
CA PHE A 532 7.43 -5.60 -38.47
C PHE A 532 6.35 -6.53 -37.93
N ASN A 533 6.36 -6.81 -36.62
CA ASN A 533 5.37 -7.68 -36.01
C ASN A 533 3.97 -7.05 -35.98
N SER A 534 3.88 -5.72 -35.83
CA SER A 534 2.59 -5.03 -35.81
C SER A 534 1.89 -5.10 -37.16
N ASP A 535 2.65 -5.07 -38.26
CA ASP A 535 2.13 -5.25 -39.60
C ASP A 535 1.69 -6.70 -39.84
N LYS A 536 2.54 -7.67 -39.48
CA LYS A 536 2.25 -9.11 -39.59
C LYS A 536 0.97 -9.50 -38.83
N MET A 537 0.80 -8.97 -37.62
CA MET A 537 -0.36 -9.22 -36.75
C MET A 537 -1.56 -8.29 -37.04
N LYS A 538 -1.41 -7.35 -37.98
CA LYS A 538 -2.43 -6.34 -38.36
C LYS A 538 -2.87 -5.43 -37.21
N LEU A 539 -1.95 -5.09 -36.30
CA LEU A 539 -2.15 -4.20 -35.16
C LEU A 539 -1.95 -2.74 -35.60
N THR A 540 -2.97 -2.17 -36.25
CA THR A 540 -2.90 -0.82 -36.87
C THR A 540 -2.49 0.28 -35.90
N VAL A 541 -2.99 0.23 -34.66
CA VAL A 541 -2.73 1.22 -33.60
C VAL A 541 -1.25 1.25 -33.22
N ILE A 542 -0.65 0.08 -32.97
CA ILE A 542 0.77 -0.05 -32.62
C ILE A 542 1.64 0.29 -33.83
N LYS A 543 1.24 -0.15 -35.03
CA LYS A 543 1.94 0.16 -36.29
C LYS A 543 2.05 1.68 -36.49
N ASP A 544 0.95 2.41 -36.34
CA ASP A 544 0.93 3.87 -36.45
C ASP A 544 1.81 4.55 -35.40
N TYR A 545 1.82 4.04 -34.16
CA TYR A 545 2.71 4.53 -33.11
C TYR A 545 4.19 4.32 -33.46
N CYS A 546 4.57 3.12 -33.90
CA CYS A 546 5.94 2.81 -34.32
C CYS A 546 6.39 3.72 -35.47
N LEU A 547 5.55 3.90 -36.49
CA LEU A 547 5.82 4.83 -37.59
C LEU A 547 6.01 6.26 -37.07
N GLY A 548 5.13 6.73 -36.18
CA GLY A 548 5.22 8.05 -35.53
C GLY A 548 6.49 8.23 -34.71
N PHE A 549 6.93 7.21 -33.98
CA PHE A 549 8.16 7.23 -33.20
C PHE A 549 9.41 7.33 -34.09
N ILE A 550 9.45 6.54 -35.17
CA ILE A 550 10.58 6.51 -36.11
C ILE A 550 10.76 7.87 -36.79
N VAL A 551 9.68 8.52 -37.21
CA VAL A 551 9.75 9.78 -37.98
C VAL A 551 10.05 11.03 -37.12
N LYS A 552 10.17 10.91 -35.80
CA LYS A 552 10.64 12.02 -34.92
C LYS A 552 12.08 12.39 -35.27
N GLU A 553 12.38 13.69 -35.28
CA GLU A 553 13.71 14.19 -35.68
C GLU A 553 14.86 13.56 -34.89
N ASP A 554 14.68 13.43 -33.57
CA ASP A 554 15.69 12.85 -32.67
C ASP A 554 15.94 11.35 -32.88
N ASN A 555 15.07 10.65 -33.62
CA ASN A 555 15.10 9.20 -33.79
C ASN A 555 15.43 8.77 -35.21
N PHE A 556 14.96 9.52 -36.21
CA PHE A 556 14.91 9.07 -37.61
C PHE A 556 16.29 8.67 -38.17
N TYR A 557 17.28 9.54 -38.00
CA TYR A 557 18.61 9.30 -38.58
C TYR A 557 19.29 8.07 -38.01
N ASP A 558 19.25 7.90 -36.68
CA ASP A 558 19.86 6.76 -36.00
C ASP A 558 19.23 5.44 -36.44
N ILE A 559 17.90 5.42 -36.60
CA ILE A 559 17.15 4.22 -36.97
C ILE A 559 17.38 3.88 -38.45
N VAL A 560 17.25 4.84 -39.36
CA VAL A 560 17.36 4.58 -40.81
C VAL A 560 18.78 4.18 -41.20
N MET A 561 19.79 4.66 -40.49
CA MET A 561 21.20 4.28 -40.71
C MET A 561 21.59 2.95 -40.04
N SER A 562 20.68 2.30 -39.32
CA SER A 562 20.94 1.01 -38.66
C SER A 562 20.95 -0.16 -39.66
N GLN A 563 21.65 -1.25 -39.29
CA GLN A 563 21.62 -2.50 -40.07
C GLN A 563 20.23 -3.16 -40.05
N ASP A 564 19.50 -3.00 -38.94
CA ASP A 564 18.17 -3.56 -38.75
C ASP A 564 17.15 -2.95 -39.72
N PHE A 565 17.29 -1.65 -40.04
CA PHE A 565 16.44 -1.00 -41.05
C PHE A 565 16.70 -1.53 -42.46
N ALA A 566 17.96 -1.83 -42.79
CA ALA A 566 18.33 -2.41 -44.08
C ALA A 566 17.78 -3.84 -44.27
N ALA A 567 17.53 -4.56 -43.16
CA ALA A 567 16.92 -5.88 -43.16
C ALA A 567 15.38 -5.87 -43.23
N LEU A 568 14.75 -4.69 -43.10
CA LEU A 568 13.30 -4.53 -43.09
C LEU A 568 12.69 -4.81 -44.47
N GLU A 569 11.44 -5.31 -44.51
CA GLU A 569 10.73 -5.51 -45.77
C GLU A 569 10.55 -4.21 -46.55
N LYS A 570 10.70 -4.29 -47.89
CA LYS A 570 10.62 -3.13 -48.79
C LYS A 570 9.31 -2.35 -48.65
N ALA A 571 8.20 -3.04 -48.39
CA ALA A 571 6.90 -2.40 -48.20
C ALA A 571 6.89 -1.46 -46.97
N LEU A 572 7.44 -1.92 -45.85
CA LEU A 572 7.50 -1.16 -44.60
C LEU A 572 8.50 0.00 -44.67
N MET A 573 9.65 -0.17 -45.35
CA MET A 573 10.59 0.93 -45.58
C MET A 573 9.94 2.09 -46.34
N VAL A 574 9.18 1.76 -47.39
CA VAL A 574 8.46 2.77 -48.17
C VAL A 574 7.39 3.47 -47.32
N GLU A 575 6.74 2.74 -46.41
CA GLU A 575 5.74 3.31 -45.50
C GLU A 575 6.35 4.29 -44.49
N VAL A 576 7.52 3.97 -43.92
CA VAL A 576 8.30 4.88 -43.05
C VAL A 576 8.65 6.17 -43.81
N ILE A 577 9.15 6.05 -45.04
CA ILE A 577 9.51 7.21 -45.88
C ILE A 577 8.27 8.05 -46.21
N ARG A 578 7.15 7.41 -46.57
CA ARG A 578 5.89 8.12 -46.84
C ARG A 578 5.39 8.88 -45.61
N LYS A 579 5.43 8.28 -44.42
CA LYS A 579 5.02 8.92 -43.16
C LYS A 579 5.91 10.11 -42.81
N ARG A 580 7.21 10.06 -43.14
CA ARG A 580 8.15 11.18 -42.97
C ARG A 580 7.86 12.34 -43.94
N LEU A 581 7.57 12.03 -45.20
CA LEU A 581 7.27 13.04 -46.23
C LEU A 581 5.91 13.71 -46.02
N ASN A 582 4.96 12.99 -45.44
CA ASN A 582 3.63 13.51 -45.16
C ASN A 582 3.23 13.14 -43.73
N PRO A 583 3.76 13.86 -42.72
CA PRO A 583 3.36 13.67 -41.33
C PRO A 583 1.94 14.23 -41.19
N GLY A 584 0.94 13.43 -41.56
CA GLY A 584 -0.45 13.76 -41.35
C GLY A 584 -0.72 14.06 -39.86
N LYS A 585 -1.83 14.73 -39.57
CA LYS A 585 -2.33 14.80 -38.18
C LYS A 585 -2.36 13.38 -37.59
N PRO A 586 -1.95 13.19 -36.32
CA PRO A 586 -2.02 11.87 -35.69
C PRO A 586 -3.42 11.28 -35.92
N THR A 587 -3.47 10.07 -36.50
CA THR A 587 -4.71 9.39 -36.89
C THR A 587 -5.58 9.05 -35.68
N VAL A 588 -5.01 9.03 -34.48
CA VAL A 588 -5.70 8.79 -33.22
C VAL A 588 -5.23 9.85 -32.23
N ASP A 589 -6.11 10.78 -31.85
CA ASP A 589 -5.94 11.54 -30.60
C ASP A 589 -6.17 10.50 -29.49
N MET A 590 -5.10 9.83 -29.07
CA MET A 590 -5.12 8.89 -27.93
C MET A 590 -5.28 9.67 -26.63
N LYS A 591 -6.36 10.44 -26.51
CA LYS A 591 -6.83 10.85 -25.20
C LYS A 591 -7.25 9.57 -24.48
N ILE A 592 -6.30 9.06 -23.70
CA ILE A 592 -6.49 7.98 -22.76
C ILE A 592 -7.64 8.41 -21.84
N ASP A 593 -8.83 7.88 -22.10
CA ASP A 593 -9.89 7.93 -21.12
C ASP A 593 -9.48 6.97 -20.00
N LYS A 594 -9.09 7.54 -18.86
CA LYS A 594 -8.64 6.81 -17.67
C LYS A 594 -9.71 5.87 -17.10
N ASN A 595 -10.94 5.93 -17.62
CA ASN A 595 -12.10 5.16 -17.16
C ASN A 595 -12.51 4.03 -18.11
N VAL A 596 -11.67 3.64 -19.08
CA VAL A 596 -12.06 2.58 -20.02
C VAL A 596 -11.84 1.19 -19.43
N GLY A 597 -12.92 0.41 -19.42
CA GLY A 597 -12.96 -0.95 -18.90
C GLY A 597 -13.26 -1.03 -17.41
N THR A 598 -13.16 -2.23 -16.85
CA THR A 598 -13.60 -2.56 -15.49
C THR A 598 -12.47 -3.18 -14.67
N THR A 599 -12.61 -3.13 -13.34
CA THR A 599 -11.68 -3.79 -12.40
C THR A 599 -12.14 -5.20 -12.08
N LEU A 600 -11.22 -6.04 -11.58
CA LEU A 600 -11.53 -7.35 -11.01
C LEU A 600 -12.72 -7.28 -10.04
N GLU A 601 -12.66 -6.33 -9.11
CA GLU A 601 -13.69 -6.12 -8.09
C GLU A 601 -15.04 -5.77 -8.75
N SER A 602 -15.04 -4.87 -9.73
CA SER A 602 -16.25 -4.46 -10.44
C SER A 602 -16.89 -5.62 -11.21
N ASP A 603 -16.10 -6.38 -11.95
CA ASP A 603 -16.60 -7.50 -12.75
C ASP A 603 -17.12 -8.63 -11.87
N MET A 604 -16.40 -8.95 -10.79
CA MET A 604 -16.84 -9.96 -9.81
C MET A 604 -18.12 -9.52 -9.08
N ALA A 605 -18.28 -8.22 -8.78
CA ALA A 605 -19.51 -7.69 -8.20
C ALA A 605 -20.72 -7.81 -9.15
N VAL A 606 -20.51 -7.59 -10.45
CA VAL A 606 -21.54 -7.78 -11.48
C VAL A 606 -21.85 -9.26 -11.67
N PHE A 607 -20.82 -10.11 -11.69
CA PHE A 607 -20.96 -11.55 -11.88
C PHE A 607 -21.70 -12.22 -10.72
N LEU A 608 -21.46 -11.80 -9.47
CA LEU A 608 -22.22 -12.30 -8.31
C LEU A 608 -23.74 -12.09 -8.47
N LYS A 609 -24.17 -11.08 -9.23
CA LYS A 609 -25.58 -10.78 -9.50
C LYS A 609 -26.12 -11.43 -10.77
N THR A 610 -25.27 -11.65 -11.77
CA THR A 610 -25.69 -12.03 -13.13
C THR A 610 -25.27 -13.42 -13.56
N GLY A 611 -24.32 -14.06 -12.87
CA GLY A 611 -23.71 -15.35 -13.23
C GLY A 611 -24.44 -16.58 -12.71
N GLY A 612 -25.75 -16.50 -12.50
CA GLY A 612 -26.56 -17.58 -11.93
C GLY A 612 -26.50 -18.89 -12.73
N GLU A 613 -26.26 -18.82 -14.04
CA GLU A 613 -26.12 -19.98 -14.93
C GLU A 613 -24.87 -20.83 -14.69
N PHE A 614 -23.90 -20.30 -13.93
CA PHE A 614 -22.68 -21.00 -13.53
C PHE A 614 -22.74 -21.52 -12.09
N CYS A 615 -23.84 -21.30 -11.36
CA CYS A 615 -24.00 -21.85 -10.02
C CYS A 615 -24.18 -23.37 -10.08
N ASP A 616 -23.39 -24.08 -9.28
CA ASP A 616 -23.35 -25.53 -9.18
C ASP A 616 -23.58 -26.04 -7.74
N ILE A 617 -23.63 -25.13 -6.76
CA ILE A 617 -23.88 -25.42 -5.35
C ILE A 617 -25.02 -24.57 -4.77
N ASN A 618 -25.76 -25.15 -3.82
CA ASN A 618 -26.76 -24.45 -3.01
C ASN A 618 -26.30 -24.41 -1.55
N LEU A 619 -26.07 -23.22 -1.02
CA LEU A 619 -25.69 -23.03 0.38
C LEU A 619 -26.94 -22.90 1.26
N VAL A 620 -27.04 -23.75 2.28
CA VAL A 620 -28.14 -23.75 3.26
C VAL A 620 -27.62 -23.15 4.57
N LEU A 621 -28.14 -21.99 4.96
CA LEU A 621 -27.64 -21.26 6.13
C LEU A 621 -28.09 -21.90 7.46
N GLU A 622 -29.37 -22.30 7.55
CA GLU A 622 -29.91 -22.84 8.79
C GLU A 622 -29.31 -24.22 9.12
N GLY A 623 -28.58 -24.29 10.23
CA GLY A 623 -28.03 -25.53 10.80
C GLY A 623 -26.70 -26.02 10.21
N ASN A 624 -26.26 -25.49 9.07
CA ASN A 624 -25.05 -25.99 8.37
C ASN A 624 -23.92 -24.96 8.24
N ILE A 625 -24.21 -23.66 8.26
CA ILE A 625 -23.20 -22.59 8.12
C ILE A 625 -23.20 -21.77 9.40
N GLN A 626 -22.11 -21.89 10.17
CA GLN A 626 -21.94 -21.21 11.45
C GLN A 626 -20.67 -20.36 11.44
N ILE A 627 -20.64 -19.32 12.28
CA ILE A 627 -19.46 -18.55 12.67
C ILE A 627 -19.38 -18.68 14.19
N GLY A 628 -18.48 -19.54 14.68
CA GLY A 628 -18.51 -19.97 16.07
C GLY A 628 -19.80 -20.74 16.37
N ASP A 629 -20.55 -20.31 17.38
CA ASP A 629 -21.83 -20.91 17.76
C ASP A 629 -23.06 -20.23 17.11
N ILE A 630 -22.83 -19.28 16.21
CA ILE A 630 -23.86 -18.38 15.69
C ILE A 630 -24.10 -18.62 14.20
N SER A 631 -25.36 -18.76 13.82
CA SER A 631 -25.76 -18.74 12.40
C SER A 631 -25.93 -17.28 11.96
N PRO A 632 -25.18 -16.79 10.95
CA PRO A 632 -25.34 -15.44 10.44
C PRO A 632 -26.73 -15.25 9.81
N SER A 633 -27.27 -14.02 9.87
CA SER A 633 -28.46 -13.67 9.10
C SER A 633 -28.17 -13.78 7.59
N ARG A 634 -29.23 -13.89 6.77
CA ARG A 634 -29.08 -13.92 5.31
C ARG A 634 -28.39 -12.65 4.80
N GLU A 635 -28.72 -11.50 5.39
CA GLU A 635 -28.13 -10.20 5.07
C GLU A 635 -26.65 -10.15 5.42
N ALA A 636 -26.28 -10.59 6.63
CA ALA A 636 -24.89 -10.66 7.06
C ALA A 636 -24.07 -11.63 6.20
N PHE A 637 -24.64 -12.79 5.85
CA PHE A 637 -23.97 -13.74 4.96
C PHE A 637 -23.81 -13.18 3.55
N ASN A 638 -24.79 -12.43 3.02
CA ASN A 638 -24.63 -11.71 1.76
C ASN A 638 -23.51 -10.66 1.86
N SER A 639 -23.39 -9.93 2.98
CA SER A 639 -22.28 -9.03 3.26
C SER A 639 -20.92 -9.74 3.26
N LEU A 640 -20.86 -10.95 3.83
CA LEU A 640 -19.67 -11.80 3.77
C LEU A 640 -19.31 -12.23 2.35
N LEU A 641 -20.30 -12.65 1.54
CA LEU A 641 -20.07 -13.02 0.14
C LEU A 641 -19.57 -11.83 -0.68
N ARG A 642 -20.11 -10.63 -0.48
CA ARG A 642 -19.62 -9.40 -1.13
C ARG A 642 -18.16 -9.12 -0.78
N TYR A 643 -17.77 -9.32 0.48
CA TYR A 643 -16.38 -9.22 0.91
C TYR A 643 -15.48 -10.28 0.24
N ILE A 644 -15.88 -11.55 0.24
CA ILE A 644 -15.09 -12.66 -0.32
C ILE A 644 -14.91 -12.50 -1.84
N TYR A 645 -15.97 -12.15 -2.57
CA TYR A 645 -15.95 -12.14 -4.04
C TYR A 645 -15.32 -10.89 -4.63
N TYR A 646 -15.46 -9.73 -4.00
CA TYR A 646 -14.97 -8.48 -4.57
C TYR A 646 -14.46 -7.45 -3.54
N GLY A 647 -14.18 -7.90 -2.30
CA GLY A 647 -13.52 -7.08 -1.29
C GLY A 647 -14.39 -5.96 -0.69
N ASP A 648 -15.72 -6.02 -0.84
CA ASP A 648 -16.63 -5.02 -0.30
C ASP A 648 -16.57 -4.97 1.22
N THR A 649 -16.42 -3.78 1.77
CA THR A 649 -16.38 -3.54 3.22
C THR A 649 -17.56 -2.71 3.69
N LYS A 650 -18.42 -2.25 2.76
CA LYS A 650 -19.62 -1.49 3.10
C LYS A 650 -20.71 -2.43 3.56
N MET A 651 -21.04 -2.37 4.84
CA MET A 651 -22.11 -3.16 5.44
C MET A 651 -22.80 -2.38 6.56
N PRO A 652 -24.07 -2.68 6.87
CA PRO A 652 -24.71 -2.17 8.07
C PRO A 652 -23.93 -2.55 9.34
N PRO A 653 -23.96 -1.74 10.42
CA PRO A 653 -23.25 -2.08 11.65
C PRO A 653 -23.78 -3.38 12.31
N GLU A 654 -25.06 -3.72 12.12
CA GLU A 654 -25.61 -5.00 12.61
C GLU A 654 -24.94 -6.22 11.95
N ASP A 655 -24.62 -6.17 10.65
CA ASP A 655 -23.89 -7.22 9.95
C ASP A 655 -22.45 -7.33 10.48
N SER A 656 -21.86 -6.21 10.89
CA SER A 656 -20.49 -6.16 11.40
C SER A 656 -20.32 -6.95 12.70
N LEU A 657 -21.39 -7.06 13.50
CA LEU A 657 -21.39 -7.93 14.67
C LEU A 657 -21.18 -9.40 14.27
N TYR A 658 -22.01 -9.90 13.35
CA TYR A 658 -21.94 -11.29 12.86
C TYR A 658 -20.58 -11.60 12.21
N LEU A 659 -20.05 -10.64 11.45
CA LEU A 659 -18.84 -10.85 10.64
C LEU A 659 -17.53 -10.60 11.38
N PHE A 660 -17.56 -10.04 12.59
CA PHE A 660 -16.36 -9.74 13.36
C PHE A 660 -15.46 -10.96 13.60
N GLN A 661 -16.05 -12.13 13.83
CA GLN A 661 -15.31 -13.39 14.04
C GLN A 661 -15.08 -14.21 12.77
N ALA A 662 -15.69 -13.81 11.64
CA ALA A 662 -15.62 -14.56 10.39
C ALA A 662 -14.16 -14.82 9.93
N PRO A 663 -13.21 -13.86 10.03
CA PRO A 663 -11.84 -14.11 9.60
C PRO A 663 -11.14 -15.23 10.37
N CYS A 664 -11.35 -15.28 11.69
CA CYS A 664 -10.75 -16.31 12.53
C CYS A 664 -11.40 -17.69 12.27
N PHE A 665 -12.72 -17.73 12.11
CA PHE A 665 -13.46 -18.97 11.96
C PHE A 665 -13.28 -19.62 10.59
N TYR A 666 -13.32 -18.82 9.52
CA TYR A 666 -13.14 -19.31 8.14
C TYR A 666 -11.68 -19.32 7.68
N GLY A 667 -10.73 -18.91 8.53
CA GLY A 667 -9.30 -18.96 8.23
C GLY A 667 -8.89 -18.00 7.12
N PHE A 668 -9.39 -16.76 7.15
CA PHE A 668 -9.02 -15.74 6.17
C PHE A 668 -7.52 -15.42 6.26
N THR A 669 -6.93 -15.02 5.13
CA THR A 669 -5.50 -14.74 5.02
C THR A 669 -5.05 -13.53 5.83
N ASN A 670 -5.98 -12.66 6.25
CA ASN A 670 -5.72 -11.55 7.16
C ASN A 670 -6.98 -11.12 7.94
N ASN A 671 -6.79 -10.18 8.87
CA ASN A 671 -7.84 -9.63 9.73
C ASN A 671 -8.50 -8.35 9.15
N ARG A 672 -8.44 -8.12 7.83
CA ARG A 672 -8.99 -6.91 7.21
C ARG A 672 -10.48 -6.73 7.49
N LEU A 673 -11.29 -7.77 7.26
CA LEU A 673 -12.73 -7.73 7.54
C LEU A 673 -13.01 -7.39 9.01
N GLN A 674 -12.28 -8.01 9.95
CA GLN A 674 -12.43 -7.74 11.38
C GLN A 674 -12.14 -6.27 11.73
N ALA A 675 -11.08 -5.68 11.15
CA ALA A 675 -10.75 -4.28 11.34
C ALA A 675 -11.85 -3.33 10.81
N PHE A 676 -12.45 -3.64 9.65
CA PHE A 676 -13.57 -2.88 9.11
C PHE A 676 -14.84 -3.03 9.95
N CYS A 677 -15.15 -4.25 10.42
CA CYS A 677 -16.28 -4.48 11.31
C CYS A 677 -16.13 -3.65 12.60
N LYS A 678 -14.94 -3.64 13.22
CA LYS A 678 -14.65 -2.81 14.39
C LYS A 678 -14.89 -1.33 14.11
N HIS A 679 -14.30 -0.80 13.05
CA HIS A 679 -14.44 0.62 12.70
C HIS A 679 -15.90 1.02 12.45
N ASN A 680 -16.64 0.17 11.75
CA ASN A 680 -18.05 0.40 11.44
C ASN A 680 -18.91 0.43 12.71
N LEU A 681 -18.61 -0.44 13.69
CA LEU A 681 -19.26 -0.46 14.99
C LEU A 681 -18.92 0.77 15.84
N GLU A 682 -17.70 1.30 15.74
CA GLU A 682 -17.29 2.50 16.50
C GLU A 682 -17.91 3.80 15.96
N HIS A 683 -18.03 3.94 14.64
CA HIS A 683 -18.30 5.25 14.02
C HIS A 683 -19.68 5.38 13.37
N ASN A 684 -20.35 4.27 13.04
CA ASN A 684 -21.58 4.30 12.25
C ASN A 684 -22.83 3.82 13.03
N ILE A 685 -22.74 3.67 14.35
CA ILE A 685 -23.92 3.49 15.22
C ILE A 685 -24.57 4.86 15.41
N THR A 686 -25.85 4.96 15.05
CA THR A 686 -26.66 6.19 15.12
C THR A 686 -28.00 5.89 15.79
N PHE A 687 -28.77 6.93 16.15
CA PHE A 687 -30.11 6.73 16.71
C PHE A 687 -31.05 5.97 15.74
N ASP A 688 -30.80 5.99 14.43
CA ASP A 688 -31.63 5.31 13.43
C ASP A 688 -31.44 3.78 13.43
N ASN A 689 -30.23 3.28 13.72
CA ASN A 689 -29.88 1.87 13.65
C ASN A 689 -29.66 1.21 15.03
N VAL A 690 -29.58 1.99 16.11
CA VAL A 690 -29.25 1.51 17.46
C VAL A 690 -30.17 0.39 17.98
N LEU A 691 -31.46 0.39 17.58
CA LEU A 691 -32.40 -0.67 17.97
C LEU A 691 -32.05 -2.04 17.35
N GLN A 692 -31.54 -2.05 16.12
CA GLN A 692 -31.09 -3.29 15.47
C GLN A 692 -29.79 -3.78 16.10
N ILE A 693 -28.91 -2.86 16.49
CA ILE A 693 -27.69 -3.19 17.21
C ILE A 693 -28.02 -3.80 18.57
N LEU A 694 -29.03 -3.27 19.27
CA LEU A 694 -29.51 -3.86 20.52
C LEU A 694 -29.99 -5.30 20.32
N GLU A 695 -30.85 -5.55 19.33
CA GLU A 695 -31.34 -6.91 19.02
C GLU A 695 -30.21 -7.87 18.60
N ALA A 696 -29.28 -7.40 17.76
CA ALA A 696 -28.18 -8.21 17.27
C ALA A 696 -27.16 -8.52 18.39
N SER A 697 -26.80 -7.52 19.20
CA SER A 697 -25.86 -7.72 20.32
C SER A 697 -26.42 -8.63 21.41
N ASP A 698 -27.73 -8.58 21.67
CA ASP A 698 -28.41 -9.52 22.57
C ASP A 698 -28.40 -10.95 22.03
N ARG A 699 -28.78 -11.13 20.76
CA ARG A 699 -28.76 -12.45 20.09
C ARG A 699 -27.36 -13.05 20.07
N MET A 700 -26.34 -12.22 19.90
CA MET A 700 -24.94 -12.62 19.85
C MET A 700 -24.26 -12.70 21.23
N ASN A 701 -24.99 -12.36 22.30
CA ASN A 701 -24.47 -12.32 23.67
C ASN A 701 -23.19 -11.46 23.80
N VAL A 702 -23.23 -10.24 23.25
CA VAL A 702 -22.15 -9.25 23.30
C VAL A 702 -22.51 -8.12 24.28
N PRO A 703 -22.25 -8.28 25.59
CA PRO A 703 -22.75 -7.37 26.61
C PRO A 703 -22.21 -5.94 26.47
N ASP A 704 -20.96 -5.78 26.02
CA ASP A 704 -20.34 -4.45 25.88
C ASP A 704 -21.06 -3.59 24.84
N ILE A 705 -21.36 -4.15 23.67
CA ILE A 705 -22.12 -3.44 22.62
C ILE A 705 -23.58 -3.29 23.01
N LYS A 706 -24.18 -4.29 23.67
CA LYS A 706 -25.54 -4.18 24.20
C LYS A 706 -25.67 -2.99 25.16
N ASN A 707 -24.75 -2.88 26.11
CA ASN A 707 -24.69 -1.77 27.07
C ASN A 707 -24.41 -0.43 26.39
N TYR A 708 -23.53 -0.38 25.39
CA TYR A 708 -23.27 0.82 24.61
C TYR A 708 -24.53 1.28 23.85
N ALA A 709 -25.22 0.36 23.17
CA ALA A 709 -26.48 0.63 22.48
C ALA A 709 -27.56 1.14 23.45
N LEU A 710 -27.71 0.51 24.62
CA LEU A 710 -28.63 0.98 25.66
C LEU A 710 -28.31 2.41 26.11
N ARG A 711 -27.04 2.76 26.35
CA ARG A 711 -26.63 4.13 26.72
C ARG A 711 -26.98 5.14 25.63
N MET A 712 -26.74 4.83 24.36
CA MET A 712 -27.12 5.68 23.24
C MET A 712 -28.64 5.85 23.13
N ILE A 713 -29.40 4.76 23.32
CA ILE A 713 -30.87 4.78 23.33
C ILE A 713 -31.37 5.72 24.42
N VAL A 714 -30.79 5.67 25.63
CA VAL A 714 -31.22 6.54 26.71
C VAL A 714 -30.89 8.01 26.42
N HIS A 715 -29.68 8.29 25.92
CA HIS A 715 -29.25 9.65 25.57
C HIS A 715 -30.19 10.30 24.52
N ASP A 716 -30.57 9.55 23.49
CA ASP A 716 -31.41 10.01 22.37
C ASP A 716 -32.84 9.45 22.40
N PHE A 717 -33.35 9.10 23.59
CA PHE A 717 -34.59 8.32 23.75
C PHE A 717 -35.79 8.92 23.04
N THR A 718 -35.93 10.24 23.05
CA THR A 718 -37.06 10.93 22.41
C THR A 718 -37.13 10.70 20.90
N GLN A 719 -35.97 10.52 20.25
CA GLN A 719 -35.86 10.22 18.83
C GLN A 719 -36.09 8.73 18.61
N VAL A 720 -35.39 7.88 19.37
CA VAL A 720 -35.43 6.42 19.23
C VAL A 720 -36.83 5.85 19.52
N ALA A 721 -37.52 6.34 20.56
CA ALA A 721 -38.85 5.85 20.94
C ALA A 721 -39.93 6.07 19.86
N ARG A 722 -39.70 7.01 18.93
CA ARG A 722 -40.60 7.29 17.80
C ARG A 722 -40.35 6.39 16.60
N LEU A 723 -39.25 5.63 16.58
CA LEU A 723 -38.94 4.73 15.49
C LEU A 723 -39.96 3.58 15.43
N PRO A 724 -40.44 3.19 14.23
CA PRO A 724 -41.39 2.07 14.08
C PRO A 724 -40.87 0.77 14.69
N LYS A 725 -39.55 0.52 14.58
CA LYS A 725 -38.87 -0.67 15.11
C LYS A 725 -38.98 -0.81 16.63
N MET A 726 -39.16 0.29 17.37
CA MET A 726 -39.33 0.25 18.84
C MET A 726 -40.52 -0.64 19.24
N ARG A 727 -41.57 -0.68 18.42
CA ARG A 727 -42.76 -1.52 18.66
C ARG A 727 -42.57 -2.99 18.33
N MET A 728 -41.49 -3.34 17.64
CA MET A 728 -41.18 -4.70 17.18
C MET A 728 -40.20 -5.43 18.11
N LEU A 729 -39.59 -4.72 19.06
CA LEU A 729 -38.66 -5.30 20.03
C LEU A 729 -39.33 -6.39 20.87
N SER A 730 -38.54 -7.38 21.28
CA SER A 730 -38.98 -8.39 22.25
C SER A 730 -39.33 -7.76 23.60
N ARG A 731 -40.18 -8.43 24.37
CA ARG A 731 -40.55 -7.98 25.71
C ARG A 731 -39.32 -7.78 26.60
N ASP A 732 -38.34 -8.68 26.50
CA ASP A 732 -37.13 -8.65 27.33
C ASP A 732 -36.25 -7.44 26.96
N LEU A 733 -36.08 -7.16 25.67
CA LEU A 733 -35.32 -5.97 25.23
C LEU A 733 -36.02 -4.65 25.57
N LEU A 734 -37.35 -4.62 25.52
CA LEU A 734 -38.11 -3.46 26.00
C LEU A 734 -37.92 -3.23 27.50
N LEU A 735 -37.88 -4.31 28.30
CA LEU A 735 -37.58 -4.23 29.72
C LEU A 735 -36.16 -3.71 29.95
N ASP A 736 -35.17 -4.20 29.20
CA ASP A 736 -33.78 -3.72 29.29
C ASP A 736 -33.68 -2.22 28.99
N VAL A 737 -34.39 -1.72 27.98
CA VAL A 737 -34.43 -0.27 27.68
C VAL A 737 -35.08 0.52 28.82
N ILE A 738 -36.19 0.01 29.39
CA ILE A 738 -36.87 0.67 30.53
C ILE A 738 -35.97 0.69 31.77
N MET A 739 -35.27 -0.41 32.06
CA MET A 739 -34.33 -0.50 33.17
C MET A 739 -33.16 0.48 32.98
N ALA A 740 -32.56 0.54 31.79
CA ALA A 740 -31.50 1.49 31.48
C ALA A 740 -31.94 2.96 31.62
N MET A 741 -33.18 3.27 31.20
CA MET A 741 -33.79 4.59 31.43
C MET A 741 -33.97 4.88 32.93
N ALA A 742 -34.40 3.89 33.71
CA ALA A 742 -34.62 4.02 35.15
C ALA A 742 -33.31 4.27 35.90
N ASP A 743 -32.23 3.58 35.53
CA ASP A 743 -30.91 3.75 36.15
C ASP A 743 -30.37 5.18 35.98
N ILE A 744 -30.48 5.74 34.78
CA ILE A 744 -30.03 7.13 34.50
C ILE A 744 -30.93 8.17 35.21
N LEU A 745 -32.24 7.93 35.27
CA LEU A 745 -33.16 8.79 36.03
C LEU A 745 -32.95 8.68 37.55
N GLY A 746 -32.46 7.53 38.02
CA GLY A 746 -32.03 7.29 39.40
C GLY A 746 -30.80 8.12 39.76
N ASP A 747 -29.77 8.11 38.91
CA ASP A 747 -28.54 8.89 39.11
C ASP A 747 -28.78 10.41 39.12
N ILE A 748 -29.71 10.91 38.30
CA ILE A 748 -30.10 12.34 38.32
C ILE A 748 -30.79 12.72 39.64
N ARG A 749 -31.57 11.81 40.24
CA ARG A 749 -32.24 12.07 41.53
C ARG A 749 -31.27 12.02 42.72
N VAL A 750 -30.24 11.18 42.67
CA VAL A 750 -29.19 11.15 43.71
C VAL A 750 -28.35 12.43 43.66
N ASN A 751 -27.96 12.91 42.49
CA ASN A 751 -27.19 14.17 42.35
C ASN A 751 -27.98 15.44 42.75
N HIS A 752 -29.32 15.42 42.66
CA HIS A 752 -30.15 16.52 43.16
C HIS A 752 -30.37 16.49 44.69
N GLN A 753 -30.19 15.34 45.34
CA GLN A 753 -30.26 15.24 46.80
C GLN A 753 -29.00 15.79 47.50
N ASP A 754 -27.83 15.73 46.87
CA ASP A 754 -26.61 16.34 47.43
C ASP A 754 -26.62 17.88 47.38
N LEU A 755 -27.33 18.50 46.44
CA LEU A 755 -27.47 19.95 46.30
C LEU A 755 -28.58 20.57 47.18
N THR A 756 -29.37 19.77 47.89
CA THR A 756 -30.46 20.25 48.77
C THR A 756 -30.13 20.19 50.27
N SER A 757 -28.87 19.91 50.63
CA SER A 757 -28.41 19.89 52.03
C SER A 757 -28.02 21.25 52.61
N ILE A 758 -28.19 22.36 51.89
CA ILE A 758 -28.02 23.72 52.45
C ILE A 758 -29.40 24.34 52.68
N SER A 759 -29.97 24.05 53.85
CA SER A 759 -31.08 24.79 54.44
C SER A 759 -30.78 25.04 55.91
N ILE A 760 -30.30 26.26 56.18
CA ILE A 760 -30.81 27.19 57.19
C ILE A 760 -31.20 26.56 58.54
N HIS A 761 -30.36 26.76 59.54
CA HIS A 761 -30.83 27.02 60.91
C HIS A 761 -30.33 28.39 61.34
N SER A 762 -31.30 29.23 61.69
CA SER A 762 -31.17 30.54 62.32
C SER A 762 -30.87 30.41 63.82
N ASP A 763 -30.42 31.54 64.38
CA ASP A 763 -30.48 31.97 65.79
C ASP A 763 -29.31 31.60 66.71
N ILE A 764 -28.29 32.46 66.77
CA ILE A 764 -28.05 33.49 67.82
C ILE A 764 -26.85 34.37 67.40
#